data_AF-A0AAV2R582-F1
#
_entry.id   AF-A0AAV2R582-F1
#
_cell.length_a   1.000
_cell.length_b   1.000
_cell.length_c   1.000
_cell.angle_alpha   90.00
_cell.angle_beta   90.00
_cell.angle_gamma   90.00
#
_symmetry.space_group_name_H-M   'P 1'
#
loop_
_entity.id
_entity.type
_entity.pdbx_description
1 polymer ?
#
loop_
_entity_poly.entity_id
_entity_poly.type
_entity_poly.pdbx_seq_one_letter_code
_entity_poly.pdbx_strand_id
1 'polypeptide(L)'
;MVSVLSPNENGDTALMLAVKDELTDTVVILLDKWKHFRISQVHYALEHLIHHHRWSFIRDFLKNYHGDRISHLTLRGVLRLAIEKENLDTILLMLENNVWEKQLKEKYINDEIKRMDVVKREERIFELIKMKIYLKVEEIQSLLGENKSQYDIPWTIRDEKGASILHYIVSSPSCIDFQYDIQNEITQLMNSKDGPYINAVDFEGKTCLHYLAELTGIHFSNCIIKKYRQEARIISIIEILIKFGANAALSDYSGKLPEELAKLPKTEYFLKEQRKAITSKQETLNEFPYENDPVLEAASNGEDTNLKKYLQKQKNTLRAQNGYSGPLHIAIAQGHWKTVQLLLSAGAPLSDISNEGFTVLETAYRTENLHARMHALIRHAYINQLNYELRKVIGNNNLRATLKKGIRQLVEDIKLKGYNAKWPKQAYFRDNWKLLLTAAKLGLSLTCHFICFETYTRVTRLPGDKQEHPVCIALSNSHIECARVLCIDHKLHPYHLPPEQEKIAFKFFNNSLFLEEFEKIKNLPTSNLNCNNISIIKKMSSLIHEKSNVSVDNEVLRFIAENGLLHTLNKIINKVNLDLNEIVDTVSRSGLIHIAARYGHIILLEYLVLSGANTSICAQGKLTPAHLSALFGHTRCWEYLKCLPGGQEDSLSGMDPESSLKGFQEMVKTLKLHSLDEEEKSNIYNNPQPRATAQILLNNKGKHFDIGSPKTLLQCAMDKKVDLEDFKNTKIQEAFELLFKSLVHRVGQSDNRFEGELVPAGSVAENIRLHFLDELDYNVVLKKFHAMDNGNINIETVWNADTGLKDIRLIPDEKIRTHDRMIFEERNLITEFKLAVENVLSDPAYEFGTQNLSLVYPGISETRVGIALYFVWSENDETSRILLPSVDLVPAIPAPLPEDTGLKTLPHESQDMLKNKNVCIVCCGKSQWRYSLSSIENVLLSNLELHQRAVILACKLLCSFLKPDWWYPEEFKRFYQVWKNIYLKIDVPVSYVIKAAFIKELAANTKSDSWTEASFINHVISIFERMIDESHKPKQVKSFFVPSYESQRFGDGAYNFLEYLNNLKKNKF
;
A
#
# COMPACT_ATOMS: atom_id res chain seq x y z
N MET A 1 15.51 19.91 -82.57
CA MET A 1 14.68 19.28 -81.49
C MET A 1 14.29 17.84 -81.80
N VAL A 2 13.94 17.46 -83.04
CA VAL A 2 13.69 16.05 -83.41
C VAL A 2 14.96 15.17 -83.33
N SER A 3 16.15 15.77 -83.47
CA SER A 3 17.45 15.08 -83.38
C SER A 3 17.92 14.67 -81.97
N VAL A 4 17.24 15.10 -80.90
CA VAL A 4 17.60 14.76 -79.49
C VAL A 4 16.84 13.51 -79.00
N LEU A 5 15.80 13.08 -79.72
CA LEU A 5 14.93 11.97 -79.36
C LEU A 5 15.27 10.66 -80.11
N SER A 6 16.13 10.74 -81.12
CA SER A 6 16.64 9.58 -81.85
C SER A 6 17.78 8.90 -81.08
N PRO A 7 17.75 7.58 -80.87
CA PRO A 7 18.82 6.86 -80.19
C PRO A 7 20.14 6.97 -80.96
N ASN A 8 21.27 6.94 -80.25
CA ASN A 8 22.60 6.85 -80.85
C ASN A 8 22.84 5.47 -81.49
N GLU A 9 24.01 5.26 -82.11
CA GLU A 9 24.37 3.98 -82.76
C GLU A 9 24.31 2.76 -81.82
N ASN A 10 24.35 2.99 -80.50
CA ASN A 10 24.23 1.96 -79.45
C ASN A 10 22.80 1.77 -78.93
N GLY A 11 21.80 2.50 -79.45
CA GLY A 11 20.40 2.42 -79.00
C GLY A 11 20.05 3.28 -77.79
N ASP A 12 21.00 4.05 -77.23
CA ASP A 12 20.77 4.91 -76.06
C ASP A 12 20.16 6.25 -76.47
N THR A 13 19.08 6.64 -75.80
CA THR A 13 18.46 7.97 -75.97
C THR A 13 19.14 8.99 -75.07
N ALA A 14 18.94 10.29 -75.35
CA ALA A 14 19.47 11.38 -74.52
C ALA A 14 19.10 11.24 -73.02
N LEU A 15 17.92 10.67 -72.72
CA LEU A 15 17.48 10.38 -71.36
C LEU A 15 18.33 9.27 -70.70
N MET A 16 18.69 8.22 -71.43
CA MET A 16 19.50 7.11 -70.91
C MET A 16 20.95 7.53 -70.68
N LEU A 17 21.50 8.37 -71.56
CA LEU A 17 22.84 8.95 -71.37
C LEU A 17 22.88 9.88 -70.16
N ALA A 18 21.87 10.74 -69.98
CA ALA A 18 21.77 11.60 -68.80
C ALA A 18 21.66 10.82 -67.48
N VAL A 19 21.00 9.65 -67.49
CA VAL A 19 20.95 8.76 -66.32
C VAL A 19 22.28 8.04 -66.09
N LYS A 20 22.96 7.56 -67.17
CA LYS A 20 24.27 6.90 -67.07
C LYS A 20 25.36 7.83 -66.55
N ASP A 21 25.31 9.11 -66.94
CA ASP A 21 26.28 10.13 -66.54
C ASP A 21 25.88 10.86 -65.24
N GLU A 22 24.87 10.37 -64.51
CA GLU A 22 24.33 10.93 -63.26
C GLU A 22 23.92 12.42 -63.32
N LEU A 23 23.54 12.92 -64.51
CA LEU A 23 23.17 14.31 -64.74
C LEU A 23 21.71 14.58 -64.32
N THR A 24 21.46 14.60 -63.01
CA THR A 24 20.13 14.60 -62.41
C THR A 24 19.22 15.75 -62.87
N ASP A 25 19.76 16.95 -63.08
CA ASP A 25 18.99 18.11 -63.58
C ASP A 25 18.63 17.98 -65.06
N THR A 26 19.51 17.38 -65.86
CA THR A 26 19.25 17.06 -67.26
C THR A 26 18.17 15.99 -67.39
N VAL A 27 18.16 15.00 -66.48
CA VAL A 27 17.11 13.96 -66.39
C VAL A 27 15.74 14.59 -66.10
N VAL A 28 15.67 15.57 -65.19
CA VAL A 28 14.47 16.36 -64.89
C VAL A 28 13.94 17.10 -66.13
N ILE A 29 14.82 17.83 -66.83
CA ILE A 29 14.45 18.59 -68.03
C ILE A 29 13.95 17.68 -69.16
N LEU A 30 14.57 16.51 -69.33
CA LEU A 30 14.19 15.55 -70.37
C LEU A 30 12.89 14.81 -70.02
N LEU A 31 12.65 14.49 -68.75
CA LEU A 31 11.41 13.86 -68.28
C LEU A 31 10.18 14.76 -68.40
N ASP A 32 10.32 16.08 -68.46
CA ASP A 32 9.20 16.98 -68.78
C ASP A 32 8.61 16.70 -70.18
N LYS A 33 9.42 16.11 -71.08
CA LYS A 33 9.00 15.63 -72.41
C LYS A 33 8.79 14.11 -72.47
N TRP A 34 8.45 13.47 -71.34
CA TRP A 34 8.33 12.02 -71.17
C TRP A 34 7.50 11.29 -72.25
N LYS A 35 6.50 11.97 -72.85
CA LYS A 35 5.62 11.41 -73.90
C LYS A 35 6.38 10.93 -75.15
N HIS A 36 7.62 11.35 -75.35
CA HIS A 36 8.46 10.99 -76.49
C HIS A 36 9.46 9.85 -76.21
N PHE A 37 9.52 9.34 -74.97
CA PHE A 37 10.45 8.27 -74.58
C PHE A 37 9.75 6.92 -74.43
N ARG A 38 10.51 5.82 -74.56
CA ARG A 38 9.98 4.49 -74.26
C ARG A 38 9.75 4.35 -72.75
N ILE A 39 8.74 3.57 -72.39
CA ILE A 39 8.32 3.31 -71.00
C ILE A 39 9.48 2.83 -70.13
N SER A 40 10.30 1.90 -70.63
CA SER A 40 11.46 1.37 -69.93
C SER A 40 12.54 2.42 -69.65
N GLN A 41 12.65 3.46 -70.48
CA GLN A 41 13.60 4.56 -70.30
C GLN A 41 13.09 5.55 -69.25
N VAL A 42 11.78 5.83 -69.26
CA VAL A 42 11.11 6.62 -68.22
C VAL A 42 11.21 5.91 -66.86
N HIS A 43 11.07 4.59 -66.82
CA HIS A 43 11.26 3.79 -65.60
C HIS A 43 12.66 3.94 -65.02
N TYR A 44 13.69 3.73 -65.84
CA TYR A 44 15.08 3.82 -65.42
C TYR A 44 15.46 5.23 -64.94
N ALA A 45 14.92 6.26 -65.59
CA ALA A 45 15.10 7.64 -65.16
C ALA A 45 14.40 7.97 -63.83
N LEU A 46 13.22 7.42 -63.58
CA LEU A 46 12.52 7.58 -62.30
C LEU A 46 13.25 6.87 -61.15
N GLU A 47 13.78 5.67 -61.37
CA GLU A 47 14.60 4.97 -60.36
C GLU A 47 15.84 5.79 -59.96
N HIS A 48 16.52 6.38 -60.95
CA HIS A 48 17.66 7.26 -60.70
C HIS A 48 17.27 8.51 -59.88
N LEU A 49 16.18 9.20 -60.24
CA LEU A 49 15.71 10.38 -59.48
C LEU A 49 15.31 10.05 -58.03
N ILE A 50 14.80 8.85 -57.78
CA ILE A 50 14.48 8.37 -56.44
C ILE A 50 15.76 8.09 -55.64
N HIS A 51 16.74 7.44 -56.26
CA HIS A 51 18.04 7.18 -55.64
C HIS A 51 18.74 8.48 -55.22
N HIS A 52 18.59 9.56 -55.99
CA HIS A 52 19.15 10.88 -55.71
C HIS A 52 18.17 11.85 -55.00
N HIS A 53 17.10 11.34 -54.39
CA HIS A 53 16.18 12.10 -53.52
C HIS A 53 15.53 13.35 -54.17
N ARG A 54 15.26 13.36 -55.47
CA ARG A 54 14.59 14.48 -56.18
C ARG A 54 13.06 14.40 -56.09
N TRP A 55 12.54 14.36 -54.87
CA TRP A 55 11.14 14.10 -54.55
C TRP A 55 10.17 15.19 -55.03
N SER A 56 10.58 16.46 -55.05
CA SER A 56 9.75 17.58 -55.53
C SER A 56 9.37 17.41 -57.01
N PHE A 57 10.33 17.02 -57.85
CA PHE A 57 10.09 16.76 -59.26
C PHE A 57 9.25 15.50 -59.46
N ILE A 58 9.54 14.41 -58.74
CA ILE A 58 8.74 13.17 -58.79
C ILE A 58 7.28 13.48 -58.44
N ARG A 59 7.06 14.34 -57.44
CA ARG A 59 5.73 14.78 -57.03
C ARG A 59 5.00 15.51 -58.15
N ASP A 60 5.63 16.50 -58.76
CA ASP A 60 5.01 17.30 -59.82
C ASP A 60 4.83 16.50 -61.12
N PHE A 61 5.74 15.57 -61.41
CA PHE A 61 5.63 14.59 -62.49
C PHE A 61 4.42 13.67 -62.31
N LEU A 62 4.24 13.12 -61.09
CA LEU A 62 3.10 12.25 -60.77
C LEU A 62 1.76 13.01 -60.74
N LYS A 63 1.74 14.29 -60.34
CA LYS A 63 0.52 15.14 -60.38
C LYS A 63 0.00 15.38 -61.80
N ASN A 64 0.91 15.53 -62.77
CA ASN A 64 0.56 15.87 -64.16
C ASN A 64 0.34 14.64 -65.05
N TYR A 65 0.29 13.44 -64.47
CA TYR A 65 0.16 12.18 -65.19
C TYR A 65 -1.31 11.79 -65.40
N HIS A 66 -1.71 11.58 -66.66
CA HIS A 66 -3.01 11.02 -67.04
C HIS A 66 -2.77 9.73 -67.83
N GLY A 67 -3.39 8.64 -67.37
CA GLY A 67 -3.03 7.25 -67.67
C GLY A 67 -3.12 6.82 -69.14
N ASP A 68 -2.17 5.96 -69.52
CA ASP A 68 -2.32 4.79 -70.41
C ASP A 68 -0.97 4.23 -70.90
N ARG A 69 0.17 4.89 -70.58
CA ARG A 69 1.48 4.55 -71.17
C ARG A 69 2.62 4.21 -70.22
N ILE A 70 2.47 4.14 -68.90
CA ILE A 70 3.56 3.60 -68.04
C ILE A 70 3.16 2.22 -67.52
N SER A 71 4.04 1.23 -67.68
CA SER A 71 3.75 -0.15 -67.26
C SER A 71 3.56 -0.22 -65.74
N HIS A 72 2.61 -1.03 -65.28
CA HIS A 72 2.38 -1.26 -63.85
C HIS A 72 3.64 -1.70 -63.10
N LEU A 73 4.61 -2.33 -63.78
CA LEU A 73 5.92 -2.69 -63.23
C LEU A 73 6.74 -1.46 -62.79
N THR A 74 6.66 -0.36 -63.55
CA THR A 74 7.43 0.87 -63.32
C THR A 74 6.92 1.61 -62.08
N LEU A 75 5.60 1.78 -61.97
CA LEU A 75 4.96 2.38 -60.78
C LEU A 75 5.16 1.52 -59.53
N ARG A 76 5.22 0.19 -59.69
CA ARG A 76 5.55 -0.77 -58.62
C ARG A 76 6.97 -0.60 -58.09
N GLY A 77 7.96 -0.38 -58.97
CA GLY A 77 9.35 -0.10 -58.57
C GLY A 77 9.49 1.24 -57.82
N VAL A 78 8.81 2.27 -58.32
CA VAL A 78 8.81 3.62 -57.72
C VAL A 78 8.19 3.63 -56.31
N LEU A 79 7.05 2.96 -56.12
CA LEU A 79 6.40 2.85 -54.81
C LEU A 79 7.26 2.09 -53.81
N ARG A 80 7.86 0.96 -54.22
CA ARG A 80 8.76 0.18 -53.38
C ARG A 80 9.93 1.02 -52.85
N LEU A 81 10.60 1.75 -53.74
CA LEU A 81 11.75 2.59 -53.38
C LEU A 81 11.35 3.82 -52.56
N ALA A 82 10.17 4.41 -52.79
CA ALA A 82 9.63 5.49 -51.95
C ALA A 82 9.35 5.03 -50.52
N ILE A 83 8.91 3.78 -50.34
CA ILE A 83 8.71 3.16 -49.02
C ILE A 83 10.04 2.81 -48.37
N GLU A 84 10.99 2.20 -49.09
CA GLU A 84 12.35 1.91 -48.59
C GLU A 84 13.08 3.19 -48.11
N LYS A 85 12.71 4.36 -48.64
CA LYS A 85 13.29 5.67 -48.28
C LYS A 85 12.40 6.55 -47.39
N GLU A 86 11.33 6.00 -46.82
CA GLU A 86 10.43 6.66 -45.85
C GLU A 86 9.83 8.01 -46.34
N ASN A 87 9.62 8.19 -47.65
CA ASN A 87 9.07 9.45 -48.19
C ASN A 87 7.53 9.46 -48.19
N LEU A 88 6.95 9.92 -47.08
CA LEU A 88 5.50 9.95 -46.85
C LEU A 88 4.70 10.74 -47.92
N ASP A 89 5.23 11.87 -48.39
CA ASP A 89 4.56 12.75 -49.35
C ASP A 89 4.43 12.12 -50.74
N THR A 90 5.45 11.38 -51.18
CA THR A 90 5.44 10.69 -52.47
C THR A 90 4.51 9.48 -52.43
N ILE A 91 4.50 8.75 -51.30
CA ILE A 91 3.56 7.66 -51.04
C ILE A 91 2.11 8.19 -51.04
N LEU A 92 1.86 9.28 -50.31
CA LEU A 92 0.56 9.97 -50.25
C LEU A 92 0.06 10.32 -51.65
N LEU A 93 0.92 10.92 -52.47
CA LEU A 93 0.55 11.38 -53.81
C LEU A 93 0.28 10.23 -54.80
N MET A 94 1.04 9.13 -54.69
CA MET A 94 0.81 7.92 -55.48
C MET A 94 -0.47 7.18 -55.07
N LEU A 95 -0.88 7.31 -53.81
CA LEU A 95 -2.12 6.76 -53.30
C LEU A 95 -3.33 7.67 -53.60
N GLU A 96 -3.17 8.99 -53.63
CA GLU A 96 -4.24 9.96 -53.96
C GLU A 96 -4.61 9.96 -55.44
N ASN A 97 -3.63 9.77 -56.34
CA ASN A 97 -3.88 9.68 -57.76
C ASN A 97 -4.56 8.33 -58.11
N ASN A 98 -5.66 8.36 -58.87
CA ASN A 98 -6.43 7.19 -59.37
C ASN A 98 -5.66 6.29 -60.37
N VAL A 99 -4.33 6.22 -60.24
CA VAL A 99 -3.42 5.53 -61.17
C VAL A 99 -3.41 4.01 -60.96
N TRP A 100 -3.95 3.52 -59.84
CA TRP A 100 -4.03 2.11 -59.50
C TRP A 100 -5.48 1.61 -59.56
N GLU A 101 -5.70 0.40 -60.09
CA GLU A 101 -6.93 -0.32 -59.80
C GLU A 101 -7.02 -0.58 -58.29
N LYS A 102 -8.19 -0.33 -57.71
CA LYS A 102 -8.45 -0.36 -56.26
C LYS A 102 -7.92 -1.64 -55.58
N GLN A 103 -8.10 -2.80 -56.24
CA GLN A 103 -7.66 -4.12 -55.76
C GLN A 103 -6.13 -4.30 -55.71
N LEU A 104 -5.37 -3.62 -56.58
CA LEU A 104 -3.90 -3.70 -56.61
C LEU A 104 -3.26 -2.82 -55.52
N LYS A 105 -3.91 -1.70 -55.18
CA LYS A 105 -3.53 -0.78 -54.11
C LYS A 105 -3.67 -1.46 -52.72
N GLU A 106 -4.78 -2.17 -52.51
CA GLU A 106 -5.08 -2.93 -51.28
C GLU A 106 -4.10 -4.10 -51.07
N LYS A 107 -3.84 -4.89 -52.12
CA LYS A 107 -2.93 -6.05 -52.05
C LYS A 107 -1.48 -5.69 -51.70
N TYR A 108 -0.97 -4.58 -52.23
CA TYR A 108 0.44 -4.20 -52.05
C TYR A 108 0.73 -3.58 -50.68
N ILE A 109 -0.19 -2.77 -50.15
CA ILE A 109 -0.12 -2.25 -48.77
C ILE A 109 -0.08 -3.41 -47.77
N ASN A 110 -0.87 -4.47 -48.02
CA ASN A 110 -0.93 -5.64 -47.16
C ASN A 110 0.37 -6.49 -47.16
N ASP A 111 1.05 -6.62 -48.30
CA ASP A 111 2.32 -7.37 -48.40
C ASP A 111 3.50 -6.62 -47.77
N GLU A 112 3.48 -5.28 -47.78
CA GLU A 112 4.49 -4.39 -47.18
C GLU A 112 4.39 -4.35 -45.65
N ILE A 113 3.18 -4.20 -45.09
CA ILE A 113 2.97 -4.18 -43.63
C ILE A 113 3.45 -5.49 -43.00
N LYS A 114 3.28 -6.63 -43.70
CA LYS A 114 3.78 -7.95 -43.28
C LYS A 114 5.31 -8.03 -43.13
N ARG A 115 6.08 -7.07 -43.67
CA ARG A 115 7.56 -7.05 -43.63
C ARG A 115 8.16 -6.05 -42.63
N MET A 116 7.37 -5.15 -42.04
CA MET A 116 7.87 -4.09 -41.14
C MET A 116 8.17 -4.61 -39.72
N ASP A 117 8.86 -3.85 -38.88
CA ASP A 117 8.97 -4.10 -37.43
C ASP A 117 7.62 -3.84 -36.73
N VAL A 118 7.32 -4.54 -35.63
CA VAL A 118 6.01 -4.54 -34.94
C VAL A 118 5.58 -3.12 -34.55
N VAL A 119 6.48 -2.31 -33.99
CA VAL A 119 6.17 -0.91 -33.60
C VAL A 119 5.82 -0.06 -34.83
N LYS A 120 6.56 -0.23 -35.93
CA LYS A 120 6.28 0.49 -37.19
C LYS A 120 4.98 0.00 -37.84
N ARG A 121 4.58 -1.27 -37.64
CA ARG A 121 3.29 -1.81 -38.11
C ARG A 121 2.12 -1.17 -37.37
N GLU A 122 2.20 -1.03 -36.05
CA GLU A 122 1.14 -0.45 -35.22
C GLU A 122 0.85 1.00 -35.60
N GLU A 123 1.90 1.84 -35.70
CA GLU A 123 1.78 3.24 -36.13
C GLU A 123 1.17 3.35 -37.54
N ARG A 124 1.62 2.47 -38.45
CA ARG A 124 1.13 2.47 -39.83
C ARG A 124 -0.33 2.03 -39.97
N ILE A 125 -0.80 1.10 -39.13
CA ILE A 125 -2.22 0.70 -39.09
C ILE A 125 -3.09 1.92 -38.71
N PHE A 126 -2.71 2.68 -37.70
CA PHE A 126 -3.44 3.91 -37.34
C PHE A 126 -3.37 4.99 -38.42
N GLU A 127 -2.23 5.17 -39.07
CA GLU A 127 -2.10 6.10 -40.19
C GLU A 127 -3.04 5.73 -41.34
N LEU A 128 -3.09 4.45 -41.74
CA LEU A 128 -3.97 3.99 -42.82
C LEU A 128 -5.46 4.23 -42.51
N ILE A 129 -5.87 3.96 -41.26
CA ILE A 129 -7.23 4.24 -40.80
C ILE A 129 -7.49 5.77 -40.79
N LYS A 130 -6.53 6.59 -40.31
CA LYS A 130 -6.61 8.07 -40.33
C LYS A 130 -6.68 8.64 -41.75
N MET A 131 -5.96 8.04 -42.70
CA MET A 131 -5.90 8.42 -44.12
C MET A 131 -7.20 8.14 -44.88
N LYS A 132 -8.23 7.60 -44.20
CA LYS A 132 -9.55 7.27 -44.79
C LYS A 132 -9.45 6.26 -45.94
N ILE A 133 -8.35 5.52 -46.03
CA ILE A 133 -8.28 4.33 -46.86
C ILE A 133 -9.10 3.31 -46.06
N TYR A 134 -10.36 3.17 -46.44
CA TYR A 134 -11.25 2.18 -45.85
C TYR A 134 -10.61 0.81 -45.98
N LEU A 135 -10.10 0.28 -44.87
CA LEU A 135 -9.61 -1.09 -44.76
C LEU A 135 -10.78 -1.93 -44.27
N LYS A 136 -11.14 -2.96 -45.03
CA LYS A 136 -12.16 -3.91 -44.59
C LYS A 136 -11.70 -4.62 -43.32
N VAL A 137 -12.63 -5.09 -42.50
CA VAL A 137 -12.33 -5.86 -41.28
C VAL A 137 -11.42 -7.06 -41.55
N GLU A 138 -11.63 -7.75 -42.68
CA GLU A 138 -10.80 -8.87 -43.15
C GLU A 138 -9.35 -8.44 -43.42
N GLU A 139 -9.14 -7.22 -43.90
CA GLU A 139 -7.80 -6.66 -44.16
C GLU A 139 -7.13 -6.29 -42.84
N ILE A 140 -7.85 -5.64 -41.92
CA ILE A 140 -7.35 -5.35 -40.57
C ILE A 140 -7.00 -6.66 -39.84
N GLN A 141 -7.82 -7.70 -39.95
CA GLN A 141 -7.54 -9.04 -39.42
C GLN A 141 -6.29 -9.67 -40.04
N SER A 142 -6.12 -9.57 -41.36
CA SER A 142 -4.91 -10.04 -42.05
C SER A 142 -3.63 -9.30 -41.62
N LEU A 143 -3.76 -8.01 -41.30
CA LEU A 143 -2.66 -7.15 -40.84
C LEU A 143 -2.29 -7.37 -39.37
N LEU A 144 -3.29 -7.65 -38.51
CA LEU A 144 -3.09 -8.03 -37.12
C LEU A 144 -2.54 -9.47 -36.98
N GLY A 145 -2.66 -10.27 -38.05
CA GLY A 145 -2.04 -11.58 -38.22
C GLY A 145 -3.04 -12.73 -38.07
N GLU A 146 -3.25 -13.51 -39.14
CA GLU A 146 -4.02 -14.78 -39.08
C GLU A 146 -3.16 -15.99 -38.67
N ASN A 147 -1.84 -15.85 -38.67
CA ASN A 147 -0.92 -16.96 -38.44
C ASN A 147 -0.44 -16.97 -36.99
N LYS A 148 -0.64 -18.12 -36.33
CA LYS A 148 -0.09 -18.54 -35.02
C LYS A 148 1.45 -18.50 -34.99
N SER A 149 2.08 -17.36 -35.22
CA SER A 149 3.53 -17.18 -35.14
C SER A 149 3.84 -16.06 -34.16
N GLN A 150 4.32 -16.45 -32.98
CA GLN A 150 5.16 -15.76 -31.98
C GLN A 150 4.88 -14.29 -31.55
N TYR A 151 4.12 -13.48 -32.31
CA TYR A 151 3.85 -12.06 -32.10
C TYR A 151 2.47 -11.68 -32.68
N ASP A 152 1.39 -12.14 -32.03
CA ASP A 152 0.01 -11.68 -32.32
C ASP A 152 -0.12 -10.20 -31.95
N ILE A 153 -0.47 -9.33 -32.92
CA ILE A 153 -0.70 -7.91 -32.64
C ILE A 153 -2.13 -7.75 -32.10
N PRO A 154 -2.35 -7.31 -30.85
CA PRO A 154 -3.67 -7.39 -30.21
C PRO A 154 -4.66 -6.36 -30.75
N TRP A 155 -5.97 -6.62 -30.67
CA TRP A 155 -7.00 -5.59 -30.88
C TRP A 155 -6.97 -4.43 -29.86
N THR A 156 -6.09 -4.54 -28.86
CA THR A 156 -5.89 -3.60 -27.77
C THR A 156 -4.77 -2.59 -28.03
N ILE A 157 -4.19 -2.54 -29.24
CA ILE A 157 -3.26 -1.46 -29.62
C ILE A 157 -3.98 -0.12 -29.42
N ARG A 158 -3.25 0.81 -28.84
CA ARG A 158 -3.69 2.18 -28.58
C ARG A 158 -2.72 3.12 -29.26
N ASP A 159 -3.26 4.19 -29.85
CA ASP A 159 -2.42 5.23 -30.41
C ASP A 159 -1.85 6.15 -29.31
N GLU A 160 -1.16 7.19 -29.74
CA GLU A 160 -0.64 8.30 -28.94
C GLU A 160 -1.68 9.08 -28.10
N LYS A 161 -2.99 8.90 -28.35
CA LYS A 161 -4.10 9.47 -27.55
C LYS A 161 -4.77 8.42 -26.66
N GLY A 162 -4.33 7.17 -26.75
CA GLY A 162 -4.99 6.05 -26.11
C GLY A 162 -6.16 5.48 -26.93
N ALA A 163 -6.48 6.03 -28.10
CA ALA A 163 -7.60 5.58 -28.91
C ALA A 163 -7.31 4.20 -29.52
N SER A 164 -8.24 3.27 -29.32
CA SER A 164 -8.21 1.95 -29.97
C SER A 164 -8.66 2.02 -31.44
N ILE A 165 -8.42 0.93 -32.18
CA ILE A 165 -8.90 0.78 -33.57
C ILE A 165 -10.40 1.07 -33.69
N LEU A 166 -11.21 0.60 -32.73
CA LEU A 166 -12.66 0.83 -32.73
C LEU A 166 -13.03 2.32 -32.64
N HIS A 167 -12.32 3.11 -31.82
CA HIS A 167 -12.54 4.56 -31.73
C HIS A 167 -12.35 5.22 -33.10
N TYR A 168 -11.30 4.83 -33.82
CA TYR A 168 -11.03 5.37 -35.14
C TYR A 168 -12.08 4.99 -36.16
N ILE A 169 -12.50 3.72 -36.20
CA ILE A 169 -13.57 3.23 -37.08
C ILE A 169 -14.85 4.05 -36.88
N VAL A 170 -15.29 4.22 -35.63
CA VAL A 170 -16.53 4.95 -35.34
C VAL A 170 -16.41 6.47 -35.47
N SER A 171 -15.18 7.00 -35.46
CA SER A 171 -14.89 8.43 -35.70
C SER A 171 -14.73 8.79 -37.19
N SER A 172 -14.77 7.80 -38.08
CA SER A 172 -14.56 8.02 -39.51
C SER A 172 -15.75 8.76 -40.16
N PRO A 173 -15.51 9.67 -41.12
CA PRO A 173 -16.58 10.25 -41.94
C PRO A 173 -17.47 9.21 -42.65
N SER A 174 -16.99 7.98 -42.84
CA SER A 174 -17.75 6.85 -43.40
C SER A 174 -18.98 6.46 -42.55
N CYS A 175 -19.01 6.84 -41.27
CA CYS A 175 -20.19 6.68 -40.42
C CYS A 175 -21.35 7.56 -40.88
N ILE A 176 -21.04 8.67 -41.56
CA ILE A 176 -21.99 9.69 -42.02
C ILE A 176 -22.23 9.56 -43.55
N ASP A 177 -21.31 8.96 -44.30
CA ASP A 177 -21.41 8.72 -45.74
C ASP A 177 -22.22 7.46 -46.08
N PHE A 178 -23.11 7.55 -47.07
CA PHE A 178 -23.99 6.46 -47.51
C PHE A 178 -23.31 5.48 -48.48
N GLN A 179 -22.11 5.78 -48.98
CA GLN A 179 -21.40 4.91 -49.93
C GLN A 179 -20.83 3.63 -49.31
N TYR A 180 -20.73 3.54 -47.98
CA TYR A 180 -20.07 2.46 -47.27
C TYR A 180 -21.05 1.74 -46.33
N ASP A 181 -20.90 0.42 -46.14
CA ASP A 181 -21.73 -0.37 -45.22
C ASP A 181 -21.00 -0.61 -43.88
N ILE A 182 -20.75 0.48 -43.16
CA ILE A 182 -20.02 0.46 -41.88
C ILE A 182 -20.76 -0.35 -40.79
N GLN A 183 -22.08 -0.49 -40.89
CA GLN A 183 -22.90 -1.21 -39.92
C GLN A 183 -22.60 -2.72 -39.95
N ASN A 184 -22.51 -3.27 -41.16
CA ASN A 184 -22.16 -4.67 -41.35
C ASN A 184 -20.72 -4.94 -40.90
N GLU A 185 -19.79 -4.04 -41.18
CA GLU A 185 -18.40 -4.19 -40.73
C GLU A 185 -18.25 -4.17 -39.21
N ILE A 186 -18.87 -3.21 -38.53
CA ILE A 186 -18.89 -3.19 -37.06
C ILE A 186 -19.48 -4.51 -36.54
N THR A 187 -20.55 -5.01 -37.16
CA THR A 187 -21.18 -6.28 -36.77
C THR A 187 -20.24 -7.48 -36.97
N GLN A 188 -19.52 -7.56 -38.08
CA GLN A 188 -18.53 -8.61 -38.35
C GLN A 188 -17.36 -8.57 -37.37
N LEU A 189 -16.85 -7.36 -37.11
CA LEU A 189 -15.75 -7.12 -36.17
C LEU A 189 -16.14 -7.52 -34.74
N MET A 190 -17.35 -7.18 -34.30
CA MET A 190 -17.83 -7.55 -32.96
C MET A 190 -18.13 -9.05 -32.80
N ASN A 191 -18.43 -9.75 -33.90
CA ASN A 191 -18.65 -11.21 -33.90
C ASN A 191 -17.33 -12.02 -33.92
N SER A 192 -16.19 -11.38 -34.16
CA SER A 192 -14.89 -12.08 -34.18
C SER A 192 -14.47 -12.54 -32.78
N LYS A 193 -13.87 -13.74 -32.68
CA LYS A 193 -13.52 -14.39 -31.41
C LYS A 193 -12.60 -13.54 -30.52
N ASP A 194 -11.66 -12.83 -31.14
CA ASP A 194 -10.70 -11.93 -30.48
C ASP A 194 -11.04 -10.45 -30.67
N GLY A 195 -12.27 -10.12 -31.09
CA GLY A 195 -12.68 -8.75 -31.41
C GLY A 195 -12.50 -7.74 -30.27
N PRO A 196 -12.38 -6.43 -30.59
CA PRO A 196 -11.99 -5.41 -29.64
C PRO A 196 -12.95 -5.32 -28.46
N TYR A 197 -12.42 -4.83 -27.33
CA TYR A 197 -13.25 -4.53 -26.18
C TYR A 197 -14.14 -3.31 -26.48
N ILE A 198 -15.46 -3.54 -26.53
CA ILE A 198 -16.48 -2.57 -26.97
C ILE A 198 -16.47 -1.26 -26.17
N ASN A 199 -16.21 -1.35 -24.87
CA ASN A 199 -16.15 -0.22 -23.94
C ASN A 199 -14.71 0.21 -23.67
N ALA A 200 -13.79 -0.05 -24.61
CA ALA A 200 -12.44 0.49 -24.47
C ALA A 200 -12.49 2.02 -24.32
N VAL A 201 -11.60 2.57 -23.50
CA VAL A 201 -11.54 4.01 -23.22
C VAL A 201 -10.19 4.58 -23.62
N ASP A 202 -10.13 5.77 -24.20
CA ASP A 202 -8.87 6.49 -24.46
C ASP A 202 -8.22 7.07 -23.17
N PHE A 203 -7.15 7.87 -23.28
CA PHE A 203 -6.52 8.50 -22.10
C PHE A 203 -7.36 9.61 -21.45
N GLU A 204 -8.46 10.03 -22.08
CA GLU A 204 -9.48 10.92 -21.51
C GLU A 204 -10.67 10.14 -20.95
N GLY A 205 -10.67 8.80 -20.99
CA GLY A 205 -11.77 7.97 -20.54
C GLY A 205 -12.93 7.85 -21.54
N LYS A 206 -12.78 8.38 -22.76
CA LYS A 206 -13.85 8.38 -23.76
C LYS A 206 -13.98 7.01 -24.41
N THR A 207 -15.22 6.52 -24.49
CA THR A 207 -15.60 5.30 -25.20
C THR A 207 -15.98 5.56 -26.66
N CYS A 208 -16.20 4.50 -27.44
CA CYS A 208 -16.73 4.61 -28.81
C CYS A 208 -18.06 5.41 -28.91
N LEU A 209 -18.92 5.34 -27.87
CA LEU A 209 -20.16 6.12 -27.82
C LEU A 209 -19.91 7.62 -27.64
N HIS A 210 -18.86 8.01 -26.90
CA HIS A 210 -18.46 9.42 -26.76
C HIS A 210 -17.98 9.98 -28.12
N TYR A 211 -17.16 9.21 -28.85
CA TYR A 211 -16.69 9.61 -30.18
C TYR A 211 -17.84 9.76 -31.18
N LEU A 212 -18.81 8.83 -31.18
CA LEU A 212 -20.02 8.94 -32.02
C LEU A 212 -20.88 10.15 -31.65
N ALA A 213 -20.99 10.45 -30.36
CA ALA A 213 -21.70 11.63 -29.89
C ALA A 213 -20.99 12.93 -30.34
N GLU A 214 -19.67 13.02 -30.20
CA GLU A 214 -18.88 14.19 -30.65
C GLU A 214 -18.95 14.39 -32.16
N LEU A 215 -18.97 13.30 -32.94
CA LEU A 215 -19.14 13.38 -34.39
C LEU A 215 -20.39 14.15 -34.79
N THR A 216 -21.48 14.10 -34.00
CA THR A 216 -22.71 14.85 -34.28
C THR A 216 -22.49 16.38 -34.40
N GLY A 217 -21.36 16.90 -33.90
CA GLY A 217 -20.96 18.30 -34.02
C GLY A 217 -19.99 18.62 -35.17
N ILE A 218 -19.40 17.62 -35.83
CA ILE A 218 -18.33 17.79 -36.81
C ILE A 218 -18.78 17.11 -38.13
N HIS A 219 -18.98 17.88 -39.20
CA HIS A 219 -19.31 17.40 -40.57
C HIS A 219 -20.78 17.18 -40.98
N PHE A 220 -21.75 17.93 -40.44
CA PHE A 220 -23.14 17.85 -40.95
C PHE A 220 -23.38 18.83 -42.09
N SER A 221 -24.10 18.37 -43.11
CA SER A 221 -24.50 19.24 -44.22
C SER A 221 -25.47 20.33 -43.74
N ASN A 222 -25.40 21.54 -44.31
CA ASN A 222 -26.37 22.61 -44.05
C ASN A 222 -27.81 22.25 -44.50
N CYS A 223 -27.97 21.16 -45.26
CA CYS A 223 -29.28 20.65 -45.69
C CYS A 223 -29.95 19.84 -44.56
N ILE A 224 -31.11 20.30 -44.12
CA ILE A 224 -31.91 19.71 -43.02
C ILE A 224 -32.21 18.21 -43.27
N ILE A 225 -32.59 17.84 -44.49
CA ILE A 225 -32.96 16.45 -44.84
C ILE A 225 -31.74 15.52 -44.76
N LYS A 226 -30.59 15.94 -45.29
CA LYS A 226 -29.35 15.17 -45.21
C LYS A 226 -28.88 15.05 -43.76
N LYS A 227 -29.00 16.13 -42.97
CA LYS A 227 -28.68 16.13 -41.53
C LYS A 227 -29.51 15.11 -40.75
N TYR A 228 -30.81 15.02 -40.99
CA TYR A 228 -31.67 14.00 -40.33
C TYR A 228 -31.35 12.57 -40.76
N ARG A 229 -31.00 12.33 -42.03
CA ARG A 229 -30.59 10.99 -42.49
C ARG A 229 -29.25 10.57 -41.88
N GLN A 230 -28.32 11.50 -41.73
CA GLN A 230 -27.04 11.29 -41.07
C GLN A 230 -27.23 11.00 -39.56
N GLU A 231 -28.10 11.74 -38.87
CA GLU A 231 -28.46 11.50 -37.47
C GLU A 231 -29.10 10.12 -37.27
N ALA A 232 -30.02 9.70 -38.15
CA ALA A 232 -30.64 8.38 -38.10
C ALA A 232 -29.62 7.24 -38.28
N ARG A 233 -28.62 7.44 -39.16
CA ARG A 233 -27.55 6.48 -39.37
C ARG A 233 -26.64 6.36 -38.15
N ILE A 234 -26.28 7.47 -37.50
CA ILE A 234 -25.52 7.41 -36.23
C ILE A 234 -26.32 6.66 -35.15
N ILE A 235 -27.62 6.94 -35.01
CA ILE A 235 -28.48 6.23 -34.05
C ILE A 235 -28.47 4.72 -34.32
N SER A 236 -28.58 4.29 -35.58
CA SER A 236 -28.51 2.86 -35.91
C SER A 236 -27.15 2.21 -35.62
N ILE A 237 -26.04 2.95 -35.73
CA ILE A 237 -24.72 2.45 -35.33
C ILE A 237 -24.67 2.31 -33.80
N ILE A 238 -25.18 3.30 -33.06
CA ILE A 238 -25.29 3.24 -31.60
C ILE A 238 -26.14 2.03 -31.17
N GLU A 239 -27.27 1.76 -31.84
CA GLU A 239 -28.11 0.58 -31.60
C GLU A 239 -27.34 -0.74 -31.75
N ILE A 240 -26.54 -0.87 -32.82
CA ILE A 240 -25.69 -2.05 -33.04
C ILE A 240 -24.68 -2.19 -31.89
N LEU A 241 -23.98 -1.12 -31.54
CA LEU A 241 -22.97 -1.16 -30.47
C LEU A 241 -23.59 -1.51 -29.11
N ILE A 242 -24.76 -0.96 -28.77
CA ILE A 242 -25.49 -1.28 -27.54
C ILE A 242 -25.92 -2.76 -27.53
N LYS A 243 -26.37 -3.31 -28.66
CA LYS A 243 -26.68 -4.74 -28.80
C LYS A 243 -25.49 -5.64 -28.45
N PHE A 244 -24.26 -5.18 -28.75
CA PHE A 244 -23.02 -5.88 -28.42
C PHE A 244 -22.45 -5.53 -27.03
N GLY A 245 -23.16 -4.75 -26.21
CA GLY A 245 -22.79 -4.44 -24.83
C GLY A 245 -22.07 -3.09 -24.64
N ALA A 246 -22.20 -2.15 -25.57
CA ALA A 246 -21.74 -0.78 -25.35
C ALA A 246 -22.56 -0.11 -24.22
N ASN A 247 -21.88 0.46 -23.24
CA ASN A 247 -22.52 1.00 -22.04
C ASN A 247 -22.61 2.54 -22.11
N ALA A 248 -23.83 3.05 -22.31
CA ALA A 248 -24.12 4.49 -22.36
C ALA A 248 -24.06 5.20 -20.99
N ALA A 249 -23.90 4.46 -19.89
CA ALA A 249 -23.76 4.99 -18.53
C ALA A 249 -22.31 5.23 -18.10
N LEU A 250 -21.33 4.88 -18.93
CA LEU A 250 -19.91 5.18 -18.67
C LEU A 250 -19.64 6.66 -18.97
N SER A 251 -19.06 7.37 -18.00
CA SER A 251 -18.57 8.74 -18.20
C SER A 251 -17.09 8.75 -18.53
N ASP A 252 -16.65 9.77 -19.24
CA ASP A 252 -15.23 10.06 -19.43
C ASP A 252 -14.54 10.48 -18.10
N TYR A 253 -13.22 10.69 -18.13
CA TYR A 253 -12.43 11.09 -16.96
C TYR A 253 -12.68 12.54 -16.51
N SER A 254 -13.43 13.34 -17.28
CA SER A 254 -13.97 14.64 -16.87
C SER A 254 -15.37 14.54 -16.27
N GLY A 255 -15.93 13.32 -16.20
CA GLY A 255 -17.26 13.03 -15.66
C GLY A 255 -18.40 13.28 -16.65
N LYS A 256 -18.11 13.53 -17.94
CA LYS A 256 -19.13 13.75 -18.97
C LYS A 256 -19.63 12.44 -19.54
N LEU A 257 -20.92 12.39 -19.83
CA LEU A 257 -21.56 11.22 -20.45
C LEU A 257 -21.64 11.37 -21.98
N PRO A 258 -21.81 10.27 -22.74
CA PRO A 258 -21.96 10.33 -24.19
C PRO A 258 -23.11 11.27 -24.63
N GLU A 259 -24.24 11.25 -23.91
CA GLU A 259 -25.38 12.12 -24.22
C GLU A 259 -25.04 13.61 -24.14
N GLU A 260 -24.19 14.01 -23.20
CA GLU A 260 -23.82 15.41 -22.96
C GLU A 260 -22.87 15.96 -24.02
N LEU A 261 -22.19 15.07 -24.76
CA LEU A 261 -21.33 15.42 -25.89
C LEU A 261 -22.11 15.52 -27.21
N ALA A 262 -23.31 14.93 -27.28
CA ALA A 262 -24.14 14.98 -28.47
C ALA A 262 -24.63 16.41 -28.75
N LYS A 263 -24.50 16.87 -29.99
CA LYS A 263 -24.99 18.17 -30.48
C LYS A 263 -26.33 18.07 -31.20
N LEU A 264 -26.79 16.87 -31.50
CA LEU A 264 -28.05 16.63 -32.18
C LEU A 264 -29.10 16.07 -31.21
N PRO A 265 -30.30 16.67 -31.13
CA PRO A 265 -31.29 16.35 -30.10
C PRO A 265 -31.78 14.90 -30.09
N LYS A 266 -31.91 14.21 -31.24
CA LYS A 266 -32.40 12.83 -31.24
C LYS A 266 -31.32 11.88 -30.75
N THR A 267 -30.06 12.12 -31.10
CA THR A 267 -28.93 11.33 -30.59
C THR A 267 -28.78 11.50 -29.08
N GLU A 268 -28.85 12.74 -28.57
CA GLU A 268 -28.84 13.05 -27.13
C GLU A 268 -29.98 12.31 -26.41
N TYR A 269 -31.21 12.47 -26.90
CA TYR A 269 -32.39 11.83 -26.32
C TYR A 269 -32.27 10.30 -26.33
N PHE A 270 -31.82 9.72 -27.45
CA PHE A 270 -31.67 8.29 -27.58
C PHE A 270 -30.64 7.74 -26.56
N LEU A 271 -29.45 8.32 -26.48
CA LEU A 271 -28.43 7.92 -25.51
C LEU A 271 -28.94 8.07 -24.07
N LYS A 272 -29.72 9.11 -23.78
CA LYS A 272 -30.34 9.34 -22.48
C LYS A 272 -31.34 8.28 -22.09
N GLU A 273 -32.19 7.86 -23.02
CA GLU A 273 -33.14 6.76 -22.78
C GLU A 273 -32.42 5.42 -22.60
N GLN A 274 -31.37 5.15 -23.40
CA GLN A 274 -30.58 3.93 -23.24
C GLN A 274 -29.85 3.89 -21.89
N ARG A 275 -29.28 5.01 -21.43
CA ARG A 275 -28.70 5.12 -20.09
C ARG A 275 -29.73 4.83 -19.02
N LYS A 276 -30.91 5.47 -19.06
CA LYS A 276 -31.98 5.23 -18.08
C LYS A 276 -32.40 3.76 -18.04
N ALA A 277 -32.52 3.11 -19.19
CA ALA A 277 -32.86 1.69 -19.27
C ALA A 277 -31.79 0.76 -18.66
N ILE A 278 -30.51 1.16 -18.72
CA ILE A 278 -29.41 0.47 -18.04
C ILE A 278 -29.48 0.72 -16.52
N THR A 279 -29.71 1.96 -16.09
CA THR A 279 -29.74 2.33 -14.67
C THR A 279 -30.99 1.81 -13.94
N SER A 280 -32.16 1.76 -14.57
CA SER A 280 -33.39 1.24 -13.96
C SER A 280 -33.40 -0.28 -13.77
N LYS A 281 -32.59 -1.01 -14.54
CA LYS A 281 -32.34 -2.46 -14.34
C LYS A 281 -31.26 -2.74 -13.29
N GLN A 282 -30.56 -1.71 -12.81
CA GLN A 282 -29.49 -1.81 -11.82
C GLN A 282 -29.99 -1.55 -10.37
N GLU A 283 -31.28 -1.78 -10.08
CA GLU A 283 -31.76 -1.76 -8.70
C GLU A 283 -31.04 -2.84 -7.86
N THR A 284 -30.30 -2.36 -6.85
CA THR A 284 -29.68 -3.13 -5.75
C THR A 284 -28.57 -4.12 -6.11
N LEU A 285 -27.55 -3.68 -6.85
CA LEU A 285 -26.22 -4.28 -6.63
C LEU A 285 -25.55 -3.49 -5.51
N ASN A 286 -25.77 -3.93 -4.28
CA ASN A 286 -24.97 -3.54 -3.12
C ASN A 286 -23.49 -3.66 -3.52
N GLU A 287 -22.68 -2.67 -3.14
CA GLU A 287 -21.22 -2.76 -3.13
C GLU A 287 -20.88 -4.09 -2.41
N PHE A 288 -20.55 -5.14 -3.16
CA PHE A 288 -20.13 -6.40 -2.55
C PHE A 288 -18.82 -6.10 -1.79
N PRO A 289 -18.62 -6.66 -0.59
CA PRO A 289 -17.32 -6.59 0.07
C PRO A 289 -16.25 -7.14 -0.90
N TYR A 290 -15.08 -6.49 -0.96
CA TYR A 290 -14.00 -6.73 -1.94
C TYR A 290 -13.60 -8.21 -2.12
N GLU A 291 -13.74 -9.02 -1.07
CA GLU A 291 -13.54 -10.48 -1.08
C GLU A 291 -14.43 -11.23 -2.10
N ASN A 292 -15.52 -10.60 -2.57
CA ASN A 292 -16.47 -11.14 -3.54
C ASN A 292 -16.55 -10.29 -4.83
N ASP A 293 -15.53 -9.50 -5.16
CA ASP A 293 -15.52 -8.75 -6.43
C ASP A 293 -15.28 -9.72 -7.62
N PRO A 294 -16.28 -9.93 -8.50
CA PRO A 294 -16.16 -10.87 -9.62
C PRO A 294 -15.10 -10.45 -10.65
N VAL A 295 -14.73 -9.17 -10.73
CA VAL A 295 -13.64 -8.70 -11.61
C VAL A 295 -12.29 -9.10 -11.04
N LEU A 296 -12.14 -9.04 -9.71
CA LEU A 296 -10.91 -9.43 -9.04
C LEU A 296 -10.68 -10.93 -9.14
N GLU A 297 -11.71 -11.73 -8.88
CA GLU A 297 -11.65 -13.18 -9.00
C GLU A 297 -11.33 -13.61 -10.43
N ALA A 298 -12.02 -13.04 -11.42
CA ALA A 298 -11.74 -13.31 -12.82
C ALA A 298 -10.32 -12.88 -13.23
N ALA A 299 -9.82 -11.76 -12.69
CA ALA A 299 -8.45 -11.30 -12.93
C ALA A 299 -7.39 -12.21 -12.29
N SER A 300 -7.65 -12.72 -11.09
CA SER A 300 -6.79 -13.67 -10.38
C SER A 300 -6.70 -15.03 -11.08
N ASN A 301 -7.83 -15.52 -11.59
CA ASN A 301 -7.91 -16.84 -12.24
C ASN A 301 -7.60 -16.80 -13.74
N GLY A 302 -7.44 -15.61 -14.34
CA GLY A 302 -7.19 -15.46 -15.78
C GLY A 302 -8.43 -15.75 -16.64
N GLU A 303 -9.63 -15.53 -16.11
CA GLU A 303 -10.90 -15.83 -16.78
C GLU A 303 -11.34 -14.72 -17.73
N ASP A 304 -10.62 -14.55 -18.85
CA ASP A 304 -10.81 -13.45 -19.81
C ASP A 304 -12.27 -13.26 -20.27
N THR A 305 -13.00 -14.37 -20.48
CA THR A 305 -14.39 -14.31 -20.99
C THR A 305 -15.38 -13.83 -19.93
N ASN A 306 -15.20 -14.23 -18.68
CA ASN A 306 -16.04 -13.78 -17.57
C ASN A 306 -15.69 -12.33 -17.23
N LEU A 307 -14.40 -11.99 -17.19
CA LEU A 307 -13.93 -10.62 -17.04
C LEU A 307 -14.54 -9.70 -18.11
N LYS A 308 -14.54 -10.09 -19.40
CA LYS A 308 -15.15 -9.30 -20.49
C LYS A 308 -16.65 -9.08 -20.24
N LYS A 309 -17.39 -10.10 -19.78
CA LYS A 309 -18.82 -9.98 -19.45
C LYS A 309 -19.06 -9.05 -18.25
N TYR A 310 -18.27 -9.16 -17.19
CA TYR A 310 -18.41 -8.32 -16.00
C TYR A 310 -18.13 -6.85 -16.33
N LEU A 311 -17.05 -6.59 -17.06
CA LEU A 311 -16.68 -5.25 -17.52
C LEU A 311 -17.68 -4.64 -18.53
N GLN A 312 -18.49 -5.46 -19.21
CA GLN A 312 -19.55 -4.95 -20.09
C GLN A 312 -20.82 -4.56 -19.31
N LYS A 313 -21.15 -5.28 -18.24
CA LYS A 313 -22.41 -5.12 -17.49
C LYS A 313 -22.36 -4.05 -16.40
N GLN A 314 -21.19 -3.79 -15.82
CA GLN A 314 -21.08 -3.06 -14.56
C GLN A 314 -20.10 -1.89 -14.64
N LYS A 315 -20.28 -0.93 -13.72
CA LYS A 315 -19.32 0.10 -13.36
C LYS A 315 -18.33 -0.46 -12.32
N ASN A 316 -17.75 -1.63 -12.60
CA ASN A 316 -16.83 -2.25 -11.65
C ASN A 316 -15.49 -1.50 -11.65
N THR A 317 -14.98 -1.28 -10.46
CA THR A 317 -13.73 -0.55 -10.22
C THR A 317 -12.55 -1.32 -10.78
N LEU A 318 -11.99 -0.82 -11.87
CA LEU A 318 -10.72 -1.27 -12.45
C LEU A 318 -9.50 -0.96 -11.55
N ARG A 319 -9.76 -0.51 -10.33
CA ARG A 319 -8.76 0.04 -9.42
C ARG A 319 -8.59 -0.83 -8.19
N ALA A 320 -7.42 -0.71 -7.58
CA ALA A 320 -7.20 -1.07 -6.18
C ALA A 320 -8.27 -0.40 -5.30
N GLN A 321 -8.96 -1.19 -4.47
CA GLN A 321 -9.77 -0.65 -3.38
C GLN A 321 -9.13 -1.07 -2.05
N ASN A 322 -9.20 -0.21 -1.05
CA ASN A 322 -9.06 -0.60 0.35
C ASN A 322 -7.70 -1.22 0.73
N GLY A 323 -6.61 -0.73 0.13
CA GLY A 323 -5.27 -1.28 0.40
C GLY A 323 -5.10 -2.72 -0.08
N TYR A 324 -5.94 -3.17 -1.03
CA TYR A 324 -5.79 -4.37 -1.85
C TYR A 324 -5.29 -4.06 -3.26
N SER A 325 -4.53 -4.98 -3.84
CA SER A 325 -3.91 -4.81 -5.14
C SER A 325 -5.01 -4.84 -6.18
N GLY A 326 -5.06 -3.82 -7.04
CA GLY A 326 -6.09 -3.71 -8.07
C GLY A 326 -6.08 -4.90 -9.04
N PRO A 327 -7.16 -5.09 -9.81
CA PRO A 327 -7.25 -6.17 -10.79
C PRO A 327 -6.04 -6.24 -11.73
N LEU A 328 -5.46 -5.08 -12.09
CA LEU A 328 -4.28 -5.00 -12.95
C LEU A 328 -3.02 -5.57 -12.27
N HIS A 329 -2.76 -5.22 -11.02
CA HIS A 329 -1.63 -5.76 -10.25
C HIS A 329 -1.74 -7.27 -10.08
N ILE A 330 -2.93 -7.78 -9.76
CA ILE A 330 -3.16 -9.22 -9.57
C ILE A 330 -2.92 -9.97 -10.88
N ALA A 331 -3.49 -9.49 -11.99
CA ALA A 331 -3.29 -10.12 -13.30
C ALA A 331 -1.81 -10.13 -13.72
N ILE A 332 -1.03 -9.10 -13.36
CA ILE A 332 0.43 -9.05 -13.57
C ILE A 332 1.14 -10.06 -12.68
N ALA A 333 0.85 -10.08 -11.38
CA ALA A 333 1.48 -10.99 -10.43
C ALA A 333 1.26 -12.47 -10.81
N GLN A 334 0.09 -12.79 -11.38
CA GLN A 334 -0.25 -14.14 -11.84
C GLN A 334 0.19 -14.44 -13.29
N GLY A 335 0.72 -13.46 -14.03
CA GLY A 335 1.21 -13.65 -15.40
C GLY A 335 0.13 -13.76 -16.49
N HIS A 336 -1.11 -13.35 -16.20
CA HIS A 336 -2.26 -13.48 -17.10
C HIS A 336 -2.30 -12.37 -18.16
N TRP A 337 -1.51 -12.52 -19.23
CA TRP A 337 -1.31 -11.47 -20.23
C TRP A 337 -2.59 -11.00 -20.96
N LYS A 338 -3.53 -11.89 -21.30
CA LYS A 338 -4.80 -11.51 -21.95
C LYS A 338 -5.68 -10.68 -21.02
N THR A 339 -5.70 -11.06 -19.75
CA THR A 339 -6.41 -10.35 -18.69
C THR A 339 -5.82 -8.95 -18.50
N VAL A 340 -4.48 -8.82 -18.47
CA VAL A 340 -3.79 -7.51 -18.43
C VAL A 340 -4.16 -6.66 -19.65
N GLN A 341 -4.19 -7.24 -20.86
CA GLN A 341 -4.62 -6.52 -22.06
C GLN A 341 -6.05 -6.00 -21.95
N LEU A 342 -6.98 -6.84 -21.47
CA LEU A 342 -8.38 -6.46 -21.32
C LEU A 342 -8.55 -5.34 -20.28
N LEU A 343 -7.86 -5.43 -19.15
CA LEU A 343 -7.89 -4.41 -18.09
C LEU A 343 -7.29 -3.07 -18.57
N LEU A 344 -6.14 -3.11 -19.25
CA LEU A 344 -5.56 -1.92 -19.87
C LEU A 344 -6.51 -1.32 -20.91
N SER A 345 -7.17 -2.14 -21.73
CA SER A 345 -8.21 -1.68 -22.68
C SER A 345 -9.43 -1.07 -21.99
N ALA A 346 -9.83 -1.59 -20.84
CA ALA A 346 -10.91 -1.03 -20.05
C ALA A 346 -10.55 0.29 -19.36
N GLY A 347 -9.26 0.67 -19.35
CA GLY A 347 -8.79 1.90 -18.72
C GLY A 347 -8.41 1.71 -17.26
N ALA A 348 -7.92 0.52 -16.90
CA ALA A 348 -7.29 0.31 -15.61
C ALA A 348 -6.13 1.31 -15.44
N PRO A 349 -6.08 2.04 -14.32
CA PRO A 349 -5.12 3.12 -14.14
C PRO A 349 -3.69 2.58 -14.00
N LEU A 350 -2.74 3.34 -14.54
CA LEU A 350 -1.32 3.09 -14.33
C LEU A 350 -0.80 3.74 -13.03
N SER A 351 -1.62 4.54 -12.35
CA SER A 351 -1.29 5.21 -11.09
C SER A 351 -1.59 4.38 -9.84
N ASP A 352 -2.21 3.21 -9.99
CA ASP A 352 -2.53 2.38 -8.83
C ASP A 352 -1.25 1.86 -8.17
N ILE A 353 -1.31 1.73 -6.85
CA ILE A 353 -0.28 1.12 -6.01
C ILE A 353 -0.78 -0.22 -5.45
N SER A 354 0.12 -1.20 -5.41
CA SER A 354 -0.16 -2.50 -4.78
C SER A 354 -0.22 -2.36 -3.25
N ASN A 355 -0.62 -3.45 -2.57
CA ASN A 355 -0.58 -3.55 -1.09
C ASN A 355 0.81 -3.32 -0.52
N GLU A 356 1.81 -3.66 -1.31
CA GLU A 356 3.22 -3.56 -0.96
C GLU A 356 3.77 -2.15 -1.26
N GLY A 357 2.95 -1.27 -1.83
CA GLY A 357 3.32 0.09 -2.19
C GLY A 357 4.06 0.20 -3.52
N PHE A 358 3.97 -0.80 -4.40
CA PHE A 358 4.63 -0.78 -5.72
C PHE A 358 3.68 -0.28 -6.81
N THR A 359 4.24 0.49 -7.74
CA THR A 359 3.53 0.86 -8.98
C THR A 359 3.29 -0.37 -9.87
N VAL A 360 2.39 -0.25 -10.85
CA VAL A 360 2.14 -1.31 -11.85
C VAL A 360 3.44 -1.68 -12.59
N LEU A 361 4.26 -0.68 -12.93
CA LEU A 361 5.53 -0.89 -13.61
C LEU A 361 6.54 -1.66 -12.74
N GLU A 362 6.67 -1.28 -11.46
CA GLU A 362 7.55 -1.97 -10.51
C GLU A 362 7.10 -3.40 -10.27
N THR A 363 5.80 -3.63 -10.11
CA THR A 363 5.22 -4.96 -9.93
C THR A 363 5.64 -5.89 -11.06
N ALA A 364 5.57 -5.43 -12.31
CA ALA A 364 5.99 -6.22 -13.47
C ALA A 364 7.45 -6.68 -13.38
N TYR A 365 8.36 -5.78 -12.99
CA TYR A 365 9.80 -6.06 -12.90
C TYR A 365 10.22 -6.83 -11.65
N ARG A 366 9.33 -6.95 -10.65
CA ARG A 366 9.55 -7.72 -9.43
C ARG A 366 9.03 -9.14 -9.52
N THR A 367 7.98 -9.36 -10.30
CA THR A 367 7.39 -10.70 -10.47
C THR A 367 8.35 -11.61 -11.24
N GLU A 368 8.71 -12.73 -10.62
CA GLU A 368 9.58 -13.73 -11.24
C GLU A 368 8.87 -14.46 -12.41
N ASN A 369 9.64 -14.88 -13.42
CA ASN A 369 9.16 -15.66 -14.57
C ASN A 369 8.11 -14.97 -15.46
N LEU A 370 7.96 -13.64 -15.36
CA LEU A 370 7.07 -12.89 -16.23
C LEU A 370 7.60 -12.87 -17.69
N HIS A 371 6.74 -13.21 -18.65
CA HIS A 371 7.14 -13.25 -20.07
C HIS A 371 7.52 -11.85 -20.58
N ALA A 372 8.55 -11.74 -21.44
CA ALA A 372 9.03 -10.44 -21.98
C ALA A 372 7.92 -9.59 -22.65
N ARG A 373 6.92 -10.27 -23.22
CA ARG A 373 5.71 -9.63 -23.80
C ARG A 373 4.92 -8.80 -22.78
N MET A 374 4.86 -9.23 -21.52
CA MET A 374 4.14 -8.52 -20.46
C MET A 374 4.85 -7.21 -20.12
N HIS A 375 6.18 -7.26 -19.98
CA HIS A 375 7.01 -6.09 -19.79
C HIS A 375 6.91 -5.09 -20.95
N ALA A 376 6.88 -5.58 -22.19
CA ALA A 376 6.70 -4.74 -23.36
C ALA A 376 5.33 -4.02 -23.35
N LEU A 377 4.26 -4.76 -23.05
CA LEU A 377 2.90 -4.22 -22.97
C LEU A 377 2.77 -3.11 -21.91
N ILE A 378 3.29 -3.36 -20.71
CA ILE A 378 3.20 -2.40 -19.60
C ILE A 378 4.04 -1.15 -19.90
N ARG A 379 5.29 -1.32 -20.36
CA ARG A 379 6.13 -0.19 -20.78
C ARG A 379 5.45 0.64 -21.86
N HIS A 380 4.87 -0.01 -22.86
CA HIS A 380 4.16 0.69 -23.95
C HIS A 380 2.97 1.50 -23.42
N ALA A 381 2.17 0.95 -22.51
CA ALA A 381 1.08 1.68 -21.87
C ALA A 381 1.56 2.94 -21.15
N TYR A 382 2.63 2.84 -20.35
CA TYR A 382 3.23 3.99 -19.66
C TYR A 382 3.79 5.02 -20.64
N ILE A 383 4.57 4.60 -21.64
CA ILE A 383 5.18 5.49 -22.64
C ILE A 383 4.10 6.27 -23.38
N ASN A 384 3.02 5.62 -23.81
CA ASN A 384 1.95 6.28 -24.55
C ASN A 384 1.24 7.33 -23.67
N GLN A 385 0.91 7.00 -22.42
CA GLN A 385 0.26 7.96 -21.52
C GLN A 385 1.18 9.13 -21.17
N LEU A 386 2.46 8.88 -20.90
CA LEU A 386 3.45 9.93 -20.61
C LEU A 386 3.70 10.84 -21.83
N ASN A 387 3.76 10.28 -23.04
CA ASN A 387 3.88 11.07 -24.27
C ASN A 387 2.63 11.91 -24.53
N TYR A 388 1.45 11.38 -24.22
CA TYR A 388 0.20 12.14 -24.29
C TYR A 388 0.20 13.31 -23.28
N GLU A 389 0.60 13.06 -22.04
CA GLU A 389 0.76 14.10 -21.01
C GLU A 389 1.82 15.14 -21.39
N LEU A 390 2.94 14.72 -21.98
CA LEU A 390 4.01 15.60 -22.45
C LEU A 390 3.49 16.62 -23.48
N ARG A 391 2.56 16.22 -24.36
CA ARG A 391 1.95 17.11 -25.36
C ARG A 391 1.05 18.18 -24.72
N LYS A 392 0.43 17.89 -23.58
CA LYS A 392 -0.37 18.86 -22.81
C LYS A 392 0.48 19.95 -22.15
N VAL A 393 1.80 19.71 -21.99
CA VAL A 393 2.71 20.72 -21.42
C VAL A 393 3.04 21.79 -22.46
N ILE A 394 2.16 22.78 -22.63
CA ILE A 394 2.31 23.87 -23.60
C ILE A 394 2.95 25.11 -22.93
N GLY A 395 3.84 25.81 -23.66
CA GLY A 395 4.53 27.02 -23.20
C GLY A 395 5.91 26.78 -22.56
N ASN A 396 6.65 27.88 -22.34
CA ASN A 396 8.07 27.90 -21.94
C ASN A 396 8.30 28.62 -20.58
N ASN A 397 7.62 28.17 -19.52
CA ASN A 397 7.99 28.57 -18.15
C ASN A 397 9.05 27.59 -17.59
N ASN A 398 9.92 28.03 -16.68
CA ASN A 398 10.96 27.23 -16.04
C ASN A 398 10.40 25.93 -15.41
N LEU A 399 9.26 26.02 -14.69
CA LEU A 399 8.60 24.84 -14.11
C LEU A 399 8.11 23.86 -15.20
N ARG A 400 7.54 24.34 -16.30
CA ARG A 400 7.09 23.50 -17.43
C ARG A 400 8.27 22.89 -18.20
N ALA A 401 9.38 23.61 -18.33
CA ALA A 401 10.60 23.08 -18.95
C ALA A 401 11.21 21.96 -18.10
N THR A 402 11.21 22.12 -16.77
CA THR A 402 11.63 21.09 -15.81
C THR A 402 10.71 19.87 -15.88
N LEU A 403 9.39 20.08 -15.92
CA LEU A 403 8.39 19.03 -16.07
C LEU A 403 8.58 18.23 -17.38
N LYS A 404 8.76 18.93 -18.51
CA LYS A 404 9.08 18.31 -19.81
C LYS A 404 10.35 17.47 -19.75
N LYS A 405 11.40 17.98 -19.09
CA LYS A 405 12.66 17.27 -18.96
C LYS A 405 12.49 15.99 -18.14
N GLY A 406 11.80 16.07 -16.99
CA GLY A 406 11.50 14.92 -16.12
C GLY A 406 10.70 13.85 -16.86
N ILE A 407 9.59 14.23 -17.52
CA ILE A 407 8.76 13.28 -18.28
C ILE A 407 9.57 12.64 -19.43
N ARG A 408 10.37 13.39 -20.18
CA ARG A 408 11.20 12.83 -21.26
C ARG A 408 12.23 11.83 -20.76
N GLN A 409 12.90 12.18 -19.66
CA GLN A 409 13.89 11.29 -19.05
C GLN A 409 13.21 10.00 -18.57
N LEU A 410 12.06 10.10 -17.90
CA LEU A 410 11.27 8.95 -17.49
C LEU A 410 10.87 8.07 -18.69
N VAL A 411 10.40 8.67 -19.79
CA VAL A 411 10.05 7.92 -21.02
C VAL A 411 11.27 7.19 -21.61
N GLU A 412 12.43 7.85 -21.72
CA GLU A 412 13.64 7.23 -22.25
C GLU A 412 14.12 6.09 -21.36
N ASP A 413 14.08 6.27 -20.03
CA ASP A 413 14.50 5.23 -19.09
C ASP A 413 13.55 4.02 -19.10
N ILE A 414 12.23 4.24 -19.24
CA ILE A 414 11.25 3.14 -19.46
C ILE A 414 11.57 2.41 -20.77
N LYS A 415 11.85 3.15 -21.85
CA LYS A 415 12.09 2.60 -23.19
C LYS A 415 13.35 1.74 -23.25
N LEU A 416 14.45 2.21 -22.66
CA LEU A 416 15.74 1.53 -22.66
C LEU A 416 15.81 0.35 -21.67
N LYS A 417 14.82 0.19 -20.79
CA LYS A 417 14.82 -0.84 -19.75
C LYS A 417 14.62 -2.24 -20.33
N GLY A 418 15.62 -3.11 -20.20
CA GLY A 418 15.52 -4.53 -20.55
C GLY A 418 14.55 -5.30 -19.64
N TYR A 419 13.92 -6.37 -20.14
CA TYR A 419 12.86 -7.11 -19.43
C TYR A 419 13.32 -7.86 -18.17
N ASN A 420 14.63 -8.08 -17.99
CA ASN A 420 15.20 -8.70 -16.79
C ASN A 420 15.84 -7.66 -15.82
N ALA A 421 15.73 -6.36 -16.12
CA ALA A 421 16.39 -5.32 -15.33
C ALA A 421 15.53 -4.91 -14.13
N LYS A 422 16.15 -4.68 -12.97
CA LYS A 422 15.46 -4.09 -11.82
C LYS A 422 15.06 -2.65 -12.11
N TRP A 423 13.85 -2.25 -11.69
CA TRP A 423 13.39 -0.85 -11.77
C TRP A 423 14.16 0.02 -10.76
N PRO A 424 14.78 1.14 -11.17
CA PRO A 424 15.60 1.95 -10.27
C PRO A 424 14.77 2.99 -9.53
N LYS A 425 15.08 3.23 -8.24
CA LYS A 425 14.59 4.39 -7.51
C LYS A 425 15.35 5.64 -7.97
N GLN A 426 14.85 6.32 -8.99
CA GLN A 426 15.41 7.58 -9.48
C GLN A 426 14.40 8.70 -9.27
N ALA A 427 14.90 9.87 -8.85
CA ALA A 427 14.10 11.09 -8.76
C ALA A 427 14.16 11.84 -10.10
N TYR A 428 13.13 11.67 -10.92
CA TYR A 428 12.96 12.36 -12.20
C TYR A 428 12.43 13.78 -11.97
N PHE A 429 11.63 13.96 -10.92
CA PHE A 429 11.09 15.24 -10.49
C PHE A 429 11.77 15.64 -9.17
N ARG A 430 12.76 16.56 -9.23
CA ARG A 430 13.40 17.12 -8.02
C ARG A 430 12.34 17.68 -7.06
N ASP A 431 12.51 17.49 -5.75
CA ASP A 431 11.58 17.93 -4.69
C ASP A 431 11.05 19.35 -4.90
N ASN A 432 9.87 19.45 -5.51
CA ASN A 432 9.27 20.73 -5.83
C ASN A 432 7.75 20.58 -5.97
N TRP A 433 7.03 20.85 -4.89
CA TRP A 433 5.56 20.87 -4.85
C TRP A 433 4.93 21.79 -5.92
N LYS A 434 5.66 22.80 -6.43
CA LYS A 434 5.18 23.65 -7.53
C LYS A 434 5.05 22.89 -8.85
N LEU A 435 5.87 21.84 -9.05
CA LEU A 435 5.70 20.94 -10.18
C LEU A 435 4.40 20.16 -10.06
N LEU A 436 4.04 19.70 -8.85
CA LEU A 436 2.78 19.03 -8.59
C LEU A 436 1.57 19.94 -8.91
N LEU A 437 1.58 21.20 -8.44
CA LEU A 437 0.52 22.14 -8.78
C LEU A 437 0.42 22.39 -10.28
N THR A 438 1.56 22.52 -10.96
CA THR A 438 1.59 22.73 -12.42
C THR A 438 1.06 21.52 -13.17
N ALA A 439 1.41 20.30 -12.74
CA ALA A 439 0.91 19.06 -13.31
C ALA A 439 -0.60 18.88 -13.06
N ALA A 440 -1.08 19.17 -11.84
CA ALA A 440 -2.49 19.15 -11.47
C ALA A 440 -3.31 20.15 -12.30
N LYS A 441 -2.78 21.35 -12.53
CA LYS A 441 -3.40 22.38 -13.40
C LYS A 441 -3.53 21.94 -14.86
N LEU A 442 -2.64 21.09 -15.35
CA LEU A 442 -2.63 20.59 -16.73
C LEU A 442 -3.35 19.24 -16.88
N GLY A 443 -3.82 18.65 -15.77
CA GLY A 443 -4.51 17.36 -15.76
C GLY A 443 -3.61 16.18 -16.12
N LEU A 444 -2.35 16.20 -15.65
CA LEU A 444 -1.37 15.14 -15.88
C LEU A 444 -1.43 14.11 -14.75
N SER A 445 -2.39 13.19 -14.80
CA SER A 445 -2.68 12.27 -13.69
C SER A 445 -1.52 11.32 -13.39
N LEU A 446 -0.87 10.75 -14.41
CA LEU A 446 0.25 9.84 -14.25
C LEU A 446 1.52 10.59 -13.81
N THR A 447 1.76 11.78 -14.35
CA THR A 447 2.87 12.64 -13.88
C THR A 447 2.66 13.08 -12.43
N CYS A 448 1.44 13.43 -12.02
CA CYS A 448 1.14 13.73 -10.60
C CYS A 448 1.44 12.53 -9.71
N HIS A 449 1.11 11.33 -10.16
CA HIS A 449 1.43 10.10 -9.44
C HIS A 449 2.94 9.94 -9.24
N PHE A 450 3.74 10.03 -10.30
CA PHE A 450 5.20 9.91 -10.20
C PHE A 450 5.81 11.02 -9.34
N ILE A 451 5.33 12.27 -9.43
CA ILE A 451 5.80 13.35 -8.55
C ILE A 451 5.53 12.95 -7.10
N CYS A 452 4.29 12.61 -6.72
CA CYS A 452 3.95 12.26 -5.35
C CYS A 452 4.61 10.95 -4.85
N PHE A 453 4.98 10.05 -5.76
CA PHE A 453 5.62 8.78 -5.42
C PHE A 453 7.14 8.90 -5.24
N GLU A 454 7.82 9.63 -6.12
CA GLU A 454 9.28 9.81 -6.10
C GLU A 454 9.74 10.81 -5.05
N THR A 455 8.94 11.85 -4.86
CA THR A 455 9.22 12.85 -3.84
C THR A 455 8.45 12.45 -2.61
N TYR A 456 9.10 12.39 -1.45
CA TYR A 456 8.41 12.49 -0.16
C TYR A 456 7.85 13.92 0.01
N THR A 457 7.22 14.45 -1.05
CA THR A 457 6.88 15.86 -1.17
C THR A 457 6.08 16.23 0.06
N ARG A 458 6.44 17.38 0.62
CA ARG A 458 5.61 18.14 1.56
C ARG A 458 4.34 18.53 0.82
N VAL A 459 3.43 17.58 0.64
CA VAL A 459 2.07 17.86 0.19
C VAL A 459 1.25 18.40 1.36
N THR A 460 1.78 18.26 2.58
CA THR A 460 1.28 18.90 3.77
C THR A 460 1.33 20.41 3.60
N ARG A 461 0.16 21.04 3.71
CA ARG A 461 0.02 22.49 3.58
C ARG A 461 0.56 23.12 4.86
N LEU A 462 1.73 23.74 4.82
CA LEU A 462 2.24 24.43 6.00
C LEU A 462 1.18 25.45 6.50
N PRO A 463 0.99 25.55 7.81
CA PRO A 463 -0.03 26.45 8.36
C PRO A 463 0.21 27.90 7.97
N GLY A 464 -0.86 28.58 7.52
CA GLY A 464 -0.80 29.96 7.01
C GLY A 464 -0.43 30.09 5.53
N ASP A 465 -0.14 28.99 4.84
CA ASP A 465 0.22 29.04 3.42
C ASP A 465 -1.02 29.36 2.56
N LYS A 466 -0.98 30.48 1.83
CA LYS A 466 -2.02 30.86 0.85
C LYS A 466 -2.00 29.99 -0.42
N GLN A 467 -1.09 29.02 -0.49
CA GLN A 467 -0.92 28.13 -1.63
C GLN A 467 -2.20 27.34 -1.93
N GLU A 468 -2.49 27.22 -3.23
CA GLU A 468 -3.61 26.47 -3.75
C GLU A 468 -3.35 24.96 -3.59
N HIS A 469 -4.28 24.24 -2.96
CA HIS A 469 -4.18 22.79 -2.77
C HIS A 469 -4.23 22.06 -4.13
N PRO A 470 -3.38 21.04 -4.40
CA PRO A 470 -3.33 20.36 -5.71
C PRO A 470 -4.69 19.82 -6.17
N VAL A 471 -5.46 19.25 -5.24
CA VAL A 471 -6.84 18.77 -5.51
C VAL A 471 -7.76 19.94 -5.89
N CYS A 472 -7.64 21.08 -5.22
CA CYS A 472 -8.43 22.28 -5.54
C CYS A 472 -8.16 22.75 -6.96
N ILE A 473 -6.88 22.80 -7.36
CA ILE A 473 -6.46 23.20 -8.71
C ILE A 473 -7.02 22.23 -9.74
N ALA A 474 -6.84 20.92 -9.52
CA ALA A 474 -7.33 19.90 -10.44
C ALA A 474 -8.86 20.00 -10.62
N LEU A 475 -9.62 20.11 -9.53
CA LEU A 475 -11.08 20.25 -9.57
C LEU A 475 -11.53 21.56 -10.23
N SER A 476 -10.85 22.67 -9.95
CA SER A 476 -11.17 23.97 -10.57
C SER A 476 -10.94 23.98 -12.09
N ASN A 477 -10.04 23.13 -12.60
CA ASN A 477 -9.82 22.93 -14.03
C ASN A 477 -10.59 21.72 -14.60
N SER A 478 -11.53 21.14 -13.84
CA SER A 478 -12.33 19.97 -14.23
C SER A 478 -11.49 18.71 -14.55
N HIS A 479 -10.31 18.58 -13.95
CA HIS A 479 -9.44 17.40 -14.06
C HIS A 479 -9.75 16.40 -12.94
N ILE A 480 -10.93 15.77 -13.02
CA ILE A 480 -11.46 14.88 -11.97
C ILE A 480 -10.56 13.67 -11.75
N GLU A 481 -10.06 13.06 -12.82
CA GLU A 481 -9.10 11.96 -12.73
C GLU A 481 -7.82 12.34 -11.99
N CYS A 482 -7.29 13.53 -12.27
CA CYS A 482 -6.10 14.02 -11.59
C CYS A 482 -6.39 14.28 -10.11
N ALA A 483 -7.54 14.90 -9.81
CA ALA A 483 -7.99 15.08 -8.43
C ALA A 483 -8.19 13.73 -7.72
N ARG A 484 -8.66 12.70 -8.42
CA ARG A 484 -8.85 11.35 -7.89
C ARG A 484 -7.52 10.72 -7.51
N VAL A 485 -6.52 10.73 -8.41
CA VAL A 485 -5.18 10.19 -8.14
C VAL A 485 -4.57 10.88 -6.92
N LEU A 486 -4.69 12.21 -6.85
CA LEU A 486 -4.24 12.99 -5.71
C LEU A 486 -4.97 12.61 -4.41
N CYS A 487 -6.30 12.45 -4.45
CA CYS A 487 -7.09 12.16 -3.26
C CYS A 487 -7.00 10.72 -2.77
N ILE A 488 -7.19 9.76 -3.67
CA ILE A 488 -7.34 8.34 -3.35
C ILE A 488 -5.97 7.67 -3.31
N ASP A 489 -5.18 7.80 -4.38
CA ASP A 489 -3.92 7.06 -4.52
C ASP A 489 -2.83 7.66 -3.61
N HIS A 490 -2.85 8.99 -3.40
CA HIS A 490 -1.86 9.71 -2.58
C HIS A 490 -2.41 10.30 -1.26
N LYS A 491 -3.67 9.97 -0.91
CA LYS A 491 -4.28 10.32 0.39
C LYS A 491 -4.33 11.81 0.70
N LEU A 492 -4.47 12.67 -0.32
CA LEU A 492 -4.70 14.10 -0.11
C LEU A 492 -6.18 14.34 0.12
N HIS A 493 -6.56 14.94 1.24
CA HIS A 493 -7.98 15.02 1.53
C HIS A 493 -8.68 16.24 0.92
N PRO A 494 -9.97 16.11 0.54
CA PRO A 494 -10.75 17.21 -0.04
C PRO A 494 -11.39 18.14 1.01
N TYR A 495 -11.11 17.98 2.30
CA TYR A 495 -11.70 18.82 3.35
C TYR A 495 -11.10 20.22 3.34
N HIS A 496 -11.90 21.22 3.69
CA HIS A 496 -11.53 22.64 3.62
C HIS A 496 -11.19 23.16 2.21
N LEU A 497 -11.57 22.42 1.17
CA LEU A 497 -11.68 22.96 -0.18
C LEU A 497 -12.75 24.06 -0.21
N PRO A 498 -12.70 25.01 -1.16
CA PRO A 498 -13.80 25.95 -1.31
C PRO A 498 -15.12 25.20 -1.59
N PRO A 499 -16.29 25.74 -1.17
CA PRO A 499 -17.55 24.98 -1.11
C PRO A 499 -18.00 24.33 -2.42
N GLU A 500 -17.65 24.90 -3.57
CA GLU A 500 -17.97 24.33 -4.88
C GLU A 500 -17.11 23.09 -5.18
N GLN A 501 -15.80 23.19 -5.00
CA GLN A 501 -14.85 22.10 -5.21
C GLN A 501 -15.07 20.98 -4.20
N GLU A 502 -15.38 21.31 -2.95
CA GLU A 502 -15.72 20.34 -1.91
C GLU A 502 -16.95 19.50 -2.31
N LYS A 503 -18.03 20.15 -2.78
CA LYS A 503 -19.22 19.47 -3.29
C LYS A 503 -18.90 18.54 -4.47
N ILE A 504 -18.05 18.98 -5.38
CA ILE A 504 -17.60 18.16 -6.52
C ILE A 504 -16.79 16.96 -6.00
N ALA A 505 -15.83 17.19 -5.11
CA ALA A 505 -15.00 16.14 -4.53
C ALA A 505 -15.86 15.07 -3.85
N PHE A 506 -16.81 15.46 -3.00
CA PHE A 506 -17.70 14.50 -2.33
C PHE A 506 -18.64 13.78 -3.29
N LYS A 507 -19.11 14.44 -4.36
CA LYS A 507 -19.88 13.77 -5.41
C LYS A 507 -19.11 12.59 -6.02
N PHE A 508 -17.79 12.69 -6.15
CA PHE A 508 -16.97 11.67 -6.81
C PHE A 508 -16.25 10.71 -5.85
N PHE A 509 -15.88 11.14 -4.64
CA PHE A 509 -14.94 10.40 -3.78
C PHE A 509 -15.54 9.92 -2.45
N ASN A 510 -16.74 10.38 -2.05
CA ASN A 510 -17.31 10.12 -0.72
C ASN A 510 -17.42 8.62 -0.38
N ASN A 511 -17.90 7.78 -1.30
CA ASN A 511 -17.99 6.34 -1.06
C ASN A 511 -16.61 5.70 -0.91
N SER A 512 -15.67 6.04 -1.80
CA SER A 512 -14.31 5.49 -1.76
C SER A 512 -13.57 5.84 -0.47
N LEU A 513 -13.71 7.08 0.02
CA LEU A 513 -13.11 7.52 1.29
C LEU A 513 -13.73 6.80 2.49
N PHE A 514 -15.05 6.58 2.49
CA PHE A 514 -15.73 5.84 3.56
C PHE A 514 -15.35 4.35 3.58
N LEU A 515 -15.28 3.72 2.40
CA LEU A 515 -14.87 2.32 2.27
C LEU A 515 -13.42 2.10 2.74
N GLU A 516 -12.50 3.04 2.45
CA GLU A 516 -11.12 2.96 2.93
C GLU A 516 -11.05 2.90 4.46
N GLU A 517 -11.86 3.72 5.15
CA GLU A 517 -11.94 3.71 6.61
C GLU A 517 -12.66 2.47 7.15
N PHE A 518 -13.75 2.05 6.52
CA PHE A 518 -14.48 0.86 6.93
C PHE A 518 -13.60 -0.39 6.88
N GLU A 519 -12.77 -0.54 5.86
CA GLU A 519 -11.85 -1.68 5.75
C GLU A 519 -10.67 -1.57 6.72
N LYS A 520 -10.18 -0.36 7.05
CA LYS A 520 -9.26 -0.20 8.19
C LYS A 520 -9.87 -0.76 9.47
N ILE A 521 -11.16 -0.51 9.70
CA ILE A 521 -11.90 -1.02 10.86
C ILE A 521 -12.14 -2.53 10.76
N LYS A 522 -12.56 -3.06 9.60
CA LYS A 522 -12.84 -4.49 9.38
C LYS A 522 -11.57 -5.33 9.54
N ASN A 523 -10.43 -4.83 9.06
CA ASN A 523 -9.12 -5.47 9.18
C ASN A 523 -8.50 -5.32 10.58
N LEU A 524 -9.16 -4.63 11.52
CA LEU A 524 -8.77 -4.71 12.92
C LEU A 524 -8.97 -6.16 13.39
N PRO A 525 -7.97 -6.75 14.06
CA PRO A 525 -8.00 -8.16 14.39
C PRO A 525 -9.21 -8.46 15.29
N THR A 526 -9.95 -9.52 14.98
CA THR A 526 -11.10 -10.00 15.76
C THR A 526 -10.75 -10.36 17.21
N SER A 527 -9.46 -10.47 17.55
CA SER A 527 -8.98 -10.62 18.93
C SER A 527 -8.79 -9.31 19.71
N ASN A 528 -8.75 -8.15 19.02
CA ASN A 528 -8.95 -6.82 19.61
C ASN A 528 -10.43 -6.42 19.64
N LEU A 529 -11.32 -7.13 18.94
CA LEU A 529 -12.75 -7.03 19.18
C LEU A 529 -13.08 -7.68 20.53
N ASN A 530 -12.72 -7.02 21.64
CA ASN A 530 -13.50 -7.19 22.85
C ASN A 530 -14.94 -6.73 22.53
N CYS A 531 -15.90 -7.11 23.37
CA CYS A 531 -17.27 -6.62 23.26
C CYS A 531 -17.34 -5.08 23.12
N ASN A 532 -16.36 -4.34 23.68
CA ASN A 532 -16.30 -2.88 23.60
C ASN A 532 -16.02 -2.38 22.18
N ASN A 533 -15.06 -2.90 21.42
CA ASN A 533 -14.77 -2.41 20.06
C ASN A 533 -15.92 -2.65 19.08
N ILE A 534 -16.63 -3.79 19.18
CA ILE A 534 -17.87 -4.01 18.43
C ILE A 534 -18.93 -3.00 18.86
N SER A 535 -19.03 -2.70 20.16
CA SER A 535 -19.96 -1.68 20.67
C SER A 535 -19.60 -0.27 20.18
N ILE A 536 -18.31 0.09 20.11
CA ILE A 536 -17.80 1.37 19.63
C ILE A 536 -18.10 1.51 18.15
N ILE A 537 -17.85 0.48 17.33
CA ILE A 537 -18.18 0.49 15.89
C ILE A 537 -19.69 0.64 15.67
N LYS A 538 -20.51 -0.02 16.49
CA LYS A 538 -21.98 0.15 16.46
C LYS A 538 -22.42 1.56 16.85
N LYS A 539 -21.88 2.12 17.94
CA LYS A 539 -22.11 3.51 18.38
C LYS A 539 -21.67 4.52 17.32
N MET A 540 -20.52 4.28 16.68
CA MET A 540 -20.01 5.13 15.61
C MET A 540 -20.92 5.07 14.38
N SER A 541 -21.37 3.87 13.99
CA SER A 541 -22.33 3.67 12.90
C SER A 541 -23.66 4.38 13.18
N SER A 542 -24.19 4.31 14.41
CA SER A 542 -25.42 5.01 14.77
C SER A 542 -25.25 6.53 14.69
N LEU A 543 -24.14 7.10 15.16
CA LEU A 543 -23.82 8.54 15.05
C LEU A 543 -23.74 9.00 13.58
N ILE A 544 -23.25 8.15 12.68
CA ILE A 544 -23.19 8.44 11.24
C ILE A 544 -24.58 8.45 10.60
N HIS A 545 -25.56 7.69 11.11
CA HIS A 545 -26.88 7.53 10.50
C HIS A 545 -28.02 8.31 11.19
N GLU A 546 -27.91 8.65 12.47
CA GLU A 546 -28.96 9.35 13.24
C GLU A 546 -28.93 10.88 13.09
N LYS A 547 -30.01 11.56 13.56
CA LYS A 547 -30.20 13.02 13.54
C LYS A 547 -29.65 13.70 14.80
N SER A 548 -29.17 14.93 14.62
CA SER A 548 -28.41 15.81 15.53
C SER A 548 -29.01 16.03 16.92
N ASN A 549 -28.32 15.53 17.96
CA ASN A 549 -28.18 16.07 19.34
C ASN A 549 -27.52 15.07 20.34
N VAL A 550 -26.83 14.03 19.87
CA VAL A 550 -26.21 13.01 20.74
C VAL A 550 -24.79 13.46 21.11
N SER A 551 -24.46 13.47 22.40
CA SER A 551 -23.08 13.66 22.89
C SER A 551 -22.19 12.53 22.35
N VAL A 552 -21.04 12.88 21.77
CA VAL A 552 -20.10 11.87 21.29
C VAL A 552 -19.33 11.32 22.48
N ASP A 553 -19.28 9.99 22.58
CA ASP A 553 -18.51 9.30 23.62
C ASP A 553 -17.00 9.47 23.36
N ASN A 554 -16.23 9.85 24.39
CA ASN A 554 -14.78 10.01 24.32
C ASN A 554 -14.08 8.72 23.87
N GLU A 555 -14.65 7.54 24.15
CA GLU A 555 -14.14 6.26 23.63
C GLU A 555 -14.20 6.18 22.09
N VAL A 556 -15.26 6.72 21.47
CA VAL A 556 -15.40 6.79 20.01
C VAL A 556 -14.39 7.79 19.42
N LEU A 557 -14.22 8.95 20.05
CA LEU A 557 -13.29 9.98 19.61
C LEU A 557 -11.82 9.50 19.67
N ARG A 558 -11.45 8.82 20.76
CA ARG A 558 -10.13 8.17 20.90
C ARG A 558 -9.90 7.15 19.79
N PHE A 559 -10.86 6.25 19.56
CA PHE A 559 -10.77 5.23 18.52
C PHE A 559 -10.60 5.82 17.10
N ILE A 560 -11.33 6.91 16.80
CA ILE A 560 -11.20 7.65 15.54
C ILE A 560 -9.78 8.22 15.37
N ALA A 561 -9.23 8.84 16.43
CA ALA A 561 -7.90 9.43 16.39
C ALA A 561 -6.78 8.39 16.32
N GLU A 562 -6.89 7.28 17.04
CA GLU A 562 -5.93 6.16 17.00
C GLU A 562 -5.80 5.55 15.61
N ASN A 563 -6.91 5.46 14.88
CA ASN A 563 -6.98 4.79 13.57
C ASN A 563 -6.94 5.77 12.38
N GLY A 564 -6.87 7.08 12.64
CA GLY A 564 -6.79 8.10 11.58
C GLY A 564 -8.07 8.17 10.73
N LEU A 565 -9.25 7.97 11.32
CA LEU A 565 -10.55 7.93 10.63
C LEU A 565 -11.09 9.34 10.34
N LEU A 566 -10.36 10.09 9.52
CA LEU A 566 -10.64 11.48 9.15
C LEU A 566 -12.04 11.71 8.52
N HIS A 567 -12.45 10.90 7.55
CA HIS A 567 -13.74 11.02 6.89
C HIS A 567 -14.91 10.78 7.86
N THR A 568 -14.78 9.79 8.74
CA THR A 568 -15.73 9.54 9.82
C THR A 568 -15.80 10.71 10.79
N LEU A 569 -14.66 11.28 11.20
CA LEU A 569 -14.61 12.47 12.05
C LEU A 569 -15.30 13.66 11.40
N ASN A 570 -15.04 13.92 10.10
CA ASN A 570 -15.66 15.01 9.36
C ASN A 570 -17.19 14.87 9.31
N LYS A 571 -17.72 13.65 9.10
CA LYS A 571 -19.16 13.39 9.15
C LYS A 571 -19.76 13.69 10.53
N ILE A 572 -19.04 13.40 11.61
CA ILE A 572 -19.49 13.66 12.98
C ILE A 572 -19.49 15.17 13.28
N ILE A 573 -18.40 15.88 12.98
CA ILE A 573 -18.26 17.34 13.20
C ILE A 573 -19.34 18.12 12.44
N ASN A 574 -19.72 17.68 11.24
CA ASN A 574 -20.77 18.33 10.45
C ASN A 574 -22.19 18.13 11.01
N LYS A 575 -22.38 17.24 12.00
CA LYS A 575 -23.68 16.92 12.59
C LYS A 575 -23.78 17.29 14.07
N VAL A 576 -22.66 17.33 14.77
CA VAL A 576 -22.56 17.53 16.21
C VAL A 576 -21.58 18.67 16.49
N ASN A 577 -21.93 19.56 17.41
CA ASN A 577 -21.02 20.59 17.88
C ASN A 577 -19.95 19.96 18.78
N LEU A 578 -18.82 19.57 18.18
CA LEU A 578 -17.71 18.93 18.86
C LEU A 578 -16.62 19.97 19.20
N ASP A 579 -16.23 20.05 20.46
CA ASP A 579 -15.04 20.83 20.85
C ASP A 579 -13.77 20.00 20.58
N LEU A 580 -12.99 20.41 19.58
CA LEU A 580 -11.75 19.73 19.20
C LEU A 580 -10.63 19.83 20.26
N ASN A 581 -10.81 20.71 21.24
CA ASN A 581 -9.84 20.99 22.30
C ASN A 581 -10.16 20.27 23.61
N GLU A 582 -11.28 19.53 23.65
CA GLU A 582 -11.66 18.74 24.82
C GLU A 582 -10.65 17.61 25.08
N ILE A 583 -10.40 17.34 26.37
CA ILE A 583 -9.60 16.20 26.79
C ILE A 583 -10.44 14.94 26.60
N VAL A 584 -10.04 14.08 25.66
CA VAL A 584 -10.72 12.81 25.38
C VAL A 584 -10.16 11.65 26.21
N ASP A 585 -8.98 11.82 26.80
CA ASP A 585 -8.38 10.89 27.74
C ASP A 585 -7.90 11.61 29.01
N THR A 586 -8.59 11.39 30.12
CA THR A 586 -8.33 12.12 31.39
C THR A 586 -7.01 11.73 32.04
N VAL A 587 -6.61 10.46 31.88
CA VAL A 587 -5.43 9.86 32.51
C VAL A 587 -4.13 10.46 31.93
N SER A 588 -4.01 10.51 30.60
CA SER A 588 -2.88 11.18 29.94
C SER A 588 -3.11 12.68 29.69
N ARG A 589 -4.32 13.18 29.97
CA ARG A 589 -4.80 14.54 29.62
C ARG A 589 -4.70 14.85 28.12
N SER A 590 -4.89 13.83 27.28
CA SER A 590 -4.73 13.95 25.83
C SER A 590 -6.05 14.32 25.14
N GLY A 591 -5.98 15.30 24.24
CA GLY A 591 -7.02 15.60 23.25
C GLY A 591 -6.84 14.84 21.93
N LEU A 592 -7.78 14.98 20.99
CA LEU A 592 -7.72 14.34 19.66
C LEU A 592 -6.39 14.60 18.92
N ILE A 593 -5.89 15.85 18.99
CA ILE A 593 -4.67 16.28 18.31
C ILE A 593 -3.42 15.58 18.86
N HIS A 594 -3.39 15.27 20.16
CA HIS A 594 -2.31 14.53 20.80
C HIS A 594 -2.25 13.09 20.31
N ILE A 595 -3.41 12.43 20.26
CA ILE A 595 -3.53 11.05 19.80
C ILE A 595 -3.16 10.95 18.31
N ALA A 596 -3.68 11.86 17.47
CA ALA A 596 -3.33 11.90 16.05
C ALA A 596 -1.82 12.08 15.82
N ALA A 597 -1.17 12.97 16.59
CA ALA A 597 0.28 13.19 16.52
C ALA A 597 1.10 11.98 17.00
N ARG A 598 0.66 11.33 18.09
CA ARG A 598 1.29 10.11 18.64
C ARG A 598 1.29 8.95 17.65
N TYR A 599 0.22 8.77 16.88
CA TYR A 599 0.12 7.66 15.92
C TYR A 599 0.59 8.04 14.51
N GLY A 600 1.07 9.27 14.31
CA GLY A 600 1.64 9.72 13.04
C GLY A 600 0.60 9.98 11.94
N HIS A 601 -0.66 10.23 12.31
CA HIS A 601 -1.74 10.50 11.36
C HIS A 601 -1.69 11.95 10.87
N ILE A 602 -0.67 12.26 10.07
CA ILE A 602 -0.40 13.63 9.56
C ILE A 602 -1.64 14.26 8.95
N ILE A 603 -2.36 13.52 8.11
CA ILE A 603 -3.58 13.96 7.43
C ILE A 603 -4.68 14.37 8.42
N LEU A 604 -4.91 13.56 9.46
CA LEU A 604 -5.91 13.85 10.49
C LEU A 604 -5.47 15.07 11.31
N LEU A 605 -4.18 15.15 11.62
CA LEU A 605 -3.57 16.26 12.34
C LEU A 605 -3.75 17.59 11.59
N GLU A 606 -3.49 17.62 10.27
CA GLU A 606 -3.71 18.80 9.44
C GLU A 606 -5.17 19.25 9.46
N TYR A 607 -6.09 18.29 9.31
CA TYR A 607 -7.53 18.58 9.34
C TYR A 607 -7.98 19.16 10.68
N LEU A 608 -7.50 18.60 11.81
CA LEU A 608 -7.81 19.12 13.15
C LEU A 608 -7.33 20.57 13.31
N VAL A 609 -6.09 20.86 12.89
CA VAL A 609 -5.53 22.23 12.95
C VAL A 609 -6.33 23.19 12.06
N LEU A 610 -6.64 22.81 10.82
CA LEU A 610 -7.45 23.62 9.91
C LEU A 610 -8.89 23.82 10.40
N SER A 611 -9.41 22.89 11.20
CA SER A 611 -10.71 22.98 11.87
C SER A 611 -10.66 23.78 13.18
N GLY A 612 -9.51 24.33 13.58
CA GLY A 612 -9.37 25.20 14.74
C GLY A 612 -8.89 24.51 16.03
N ALA A 613 -8.34 23.29 15.95
CA ALA A 613 -7.71 22.67 17.11
C ALA A 613 -6.46 23.45 17.56
N ASN A 614 -6.35 23.69 18.87
CA ASN A 614 -5.24 24.39 19.48
C ASN A 614 -4.02 23.46 19.63
N THR A 615 -2.92 23.84 19.00
CA THR A 615 -1.66 23.09 18.97
C THR A 615 -0.78 23.30 20.20
N SER A 616 -1.09 24.30 21.03
CA SER A 616 -0.42 24.56 22.32
C SER A 616 -1.09 23.85 23.50
N ILE A 617 -2.15 23.06 23.27
CA ILE A 617 -2.72 22.26 24.37
C ILE A 617 -1.65 21.28 24.84
N CYS A 618 -1.57 21.11 26.15
CA CYS A 618 -0.61 20.24 26.79
C CYS A 618 -1.31 19.03 27.39
N ALA A 619 -0.79 17.84 27.10
CA ALA A 619 -1.03 16.62 27.86
C ALA A 619 -0.26 16.63 29.19
N GLN A 620 -0.32 15.52 29.94
CA GLN A 620 0.43 15.34 31.18
C GLN A 620 1.92 15.64 30.95
N GLY A 621 2.56 16.34 31.88
CA GLY A 621 3.97 16.74 31.76
C GLY A 621 4.25 17.88 30.79
N LYS A 622 3.24 18.70 30.46
CA LYS A 622 3.34 19.80 29.48
C LYS A 622 3.73 19.33 28.08
N LEU A 623 3.37 18.10 27.72
CA LEU A 623 3.67 17.54 26.41
C LEU A 623 2.65 18.05 25.38
N THR A 624 3.11 18.90 24.45
CA THR A 624 2.31 19.32 23.29
C THR A 624 2.20 18.18 22.25
N PRO A 625 1.31 18.29 21.24
CA PRO A 625 1.24 17.32 20.15
C PRO A 625 2.57 17.16 19.41
N ALA A 626 3.38 18.23 19.34
CA ALA A 626 4.70 18.19 18.71
C ALA A 626 5.64 17.26 19.47
N HIS A 627 5.63 17.30 20.81
CA HIS A 627 6.41 16.37 21.63
C HIS A 627 5.99 14.93 21.37
N LEU A 628 4.70 14.62 21.35
CA LEU A 628 4.24 13.25 21.11
C LEU A 628 4.67 12.76 19.73
N SER A 629 4.54 13.57 18.68
CA SER A 629 5.04 13.16 17.36
C SER A 629 6.56 12.91 17.35
N ALA A 630 7.34 13.69 18.10
CA ALA A 630 8.78 13.54 18.20
C ALA A 630 9.19 12.30 19.01
N LEU A 631 8.56 12.08 20.18
CA LEU A 631 8.80 10.96 21.09
C LEU A 631 8.53 9.60 20.45
N PHE A 632 7.63 9.54 19.45
CA PHE A 632 7.29 8.33 18.72
C PHE A 632 7.86 8.29 17.29
N GLY A 633 8.80 9.19 16.96
CA GLY A 633 9.53 9.13 15.69
C GLY A 633 8.74 9.55 14.44
N HIS A 634 7.60 10.23 14.60
CA HIS A 634 6.76 10.70 13.50
C HIS A 634 7.23 12.05 12.95
N THR A 635 8.39 12.04 12.27
CA THR A 635 9.08 13.24 11.76
C THR A 635 8.19 14.16 10.93
N ARG A 636 7.27 13.62 10.10
CA ARG A 636 6.36 14.45 9.29
C ARG A 636 5.36 15.25 10.12
N CYS A 637 4.82 14.63 11.18
CA CYS A 637 3.91 15.32 12.11
C CYS A 637 4.67 16.39 12.89
N TRP A 638 5.89 16.08 13.34
CA TRP A 638 6.75 17.05 14.02
C TRP A 638 7.11 18.24 13.10
N GLU A 639 7.53 18.00 11.86
CA GLU A 639 7.85 19.07 10.90
C GLU A 639 6.66 20.00 10.66
N TYR A 640 5.46 19.44 10.56
CA TYR A 640 4.23 20.21 10.40
C TYR A 640 3.92 21.06 11.63
N LEU A 641 4.00 20.47 12.83
CA LEU A 641 3.68 21.13 14.09
C LEU A 641 4.74 22.14 14.54
N LYS A 642 6.02 21.95 14.19
CA LYS A 642 7.12 22.88 14.54
C LYS A 642 6.87 24.30 14.03
N CYS A 643 6.10 24.45 12.97
CA CYS A 643 5.74 25.73 12.38
C CYS A 643 4.49 26.39 13.02
N LEU A 644 3.88 25.77 14.04
CA LEU A 644 2.66 26.21 14.71
C LEU A 644 2.93 26.71 16.14
N PRO A 645 1.99 27.47 16.74
CA PRO A 645 2.02 27.77 18.18
C PRO A 645 2.15 26.47 19.00
N GLY A 646 2.99 26.47 20.04
CA GLY A 646 3.23 25.27 20.87
C GLY A 646 4.18 24.23 20.27
N GLY A 647 4.61 24.41 19.01
CA GLY A 647 5.51 23.49 18.31
C GLY A 647 6.96 23.50 18.79
N GLN A 648 7.33 24.46 19.64
CA GLN A 648 8.68 24.64 20.22
C GLN A 648 8.63 24.92 21.73
N GLU A 649 7.47 24.74 22.37
CA GLU A 649 7.37 24.91 23.82
C GLU A 649 8.13 23.79 24.53
N ASP A 650 8.68 24.09 25.71
CA ASP A 650 9.37 23.09 26.53
C ASP A 650 8.34 22.27 27.34
N SER A 651 8.59 20.97 27.42
CA SER A 651 7.93 20.06 28.36
C SER A 651 8.32 20.35 29.82
N LEU A 652 7.70 19.66 30.77
CA LEU A 652 7.98 19.83 32.21
C LEU A 652 9.43 19.48 32.58
N SER A 653 10.07 18.57 31.84
CA SER A 653 11.49 18.21 31.99
C SER A 653 12.44 19.22 31.33
N GLY A 654 11.91 20.25 30.68
CA GLY A 654 12.66 21.26 29.95
C GLY A 654 13.09 20.83 28.55
N MET A 655 12.67 19.66 28.05
CA MET A 655 12.92 19.27 26.66
C MET A 655 11.94 19.92 25.71
N ASP A 656 12.44 20.44 24.60
CA ASP A 656 11.63 20.82 23.44
C ASP A 656 11.34 19.59 22.53
N PRO A 657 10.42 19.69 21.55
CA PRO A 657 10.12 18.61 20.63
C PRO A 657 11.30 18.19 19.74
N GLU A 658 12.22 19.09 19.41
CA GLU A 658 13.37 18.75 18.56
C GLU A 658 14.39 17.88 19.30
N SER A 659 14.67 18.22 20.56
CA SER A 659 15.49 17.44 21.49
C SER A 659 14.83 16.11 21.79
N SER A 660 13.50 16.09 21.89
CA SER A 660 12.72 14.85 22.01
C SER A 660 12.93 13.92 20.79
N LEU A 661 12.96 14.48 19.58
CA LEU A 661 13.21 13.69 18.37
C LEU A 661 14.66 13.17 18.31
N LYS A 662 15.64 13.99 18.73
CA LYS A 662 17.05 13.57 18.83
C LYS A 662 17.22 12.46 19.86
N GLY A 663 16.58 12.58 21.03
CA GLY A 663 16.58 11.55 22.06
C GLY A 663 15.95 10.25 21.59
N PHE A 664 14.83 10.31 20.85
CA PHE A 664 14.25 9.12 20.21
C PHE A 664 15.22 8.47 19.22
N GLN A 665 15.87 9.26 18.36
CA GLN A 665 16.85 8.75 17.39
C GLN A 665 18.05 8.10 18.09
N GLU A 666 18.56 8.71 19.16
CA GLU A 666 19.66 8.14 19.95
C GLU A 666 19.23 6.89 20.72
N MET A 667 17.99 6.84 21.22
CA MET A 667 17.40 5.64 21.82
C MET A 667 17.34 4.49 20.81
N VAL A 668 16.81 4.74 19.60
CA VAL A 668 16.76 3.75 18.50
C VAL A 668 18.16 3.26 18.13
N LYS A 669 19.12 4.17 18.05
CA LYS A 669 20.53 3.86 17.75
C LYS A 669 21.20 3.05 18.86
N THR A 670 21.02 3.43 20.12
CA THR A 670 21.57 2.75 21.31
C THR A 670 21.01 1.33 21.43
N LEU A 671 19.71 1.17 21.21
CA LEU A 671 19.04 -0.11 21.26
C LEU A 671 19.37 -1.02 20.07
N LYS A 672 20.18 -0.54 19.10
CA LYS A 672 20.53 -1.30 17.89
C LYS A 672 19.23 -1.79 17.22
N LEU A 673 18.20 -0.92 17.19
CA LEU A 673 16.92 -1.20 16.55
C LEU A 673 17.10 -1.04 15.05
N HIS A 674 17.01 -2.17 14.33
CA HIS A 674 17.26 -2.21 12.90
C HIS A 674 16.09 -1.60 12.15
N SER A 675 16.31 -0.46 11.51
CA SER A 675 15.43 0.03 10.46
C SER A 675 15.67 -0.85 9.24
N LEU A 676 14.67 -1.64 8.85
CA LEU A 676 14.75 -2.43 7.63
C LEU A 676 15.05 -1.49 6.46
N ASP A 677 16.14 -1.75 5.74
CA ASP A 677 16.43 -1.02 4.52
C ASP A 677 15.44 -1.44 3.41
N GLU A 678 15.44 -0.71 2.30
CA GLU A 678 14.49 -0.94 1.22
C GLU A 678 14.73 -2.26 0.47
N GLU A 679 15.96 -2.78 0.48
CA GLU A 679 16.30 -4.07 -0.13
C GLU A 679 15.82 -5.22 0.75
N GLU A 680 15.97 -5.11 2.07
CA GLU A 680 15.48 -6.04 3.07
C GLU A 680 13.95 -6.05 3.12
N LYS A 681 13.30 -4.87 3.15
CA LYS A 681 11.86 -4.77 2.98
C LYS A 681 11.43 -5.48 1.72
N SER A 682 12.09 -5.18 0.59
CA SER A 682 11.83 -5.82 -0.69
C SER A 682 11.99 -7.35 -0.64
N ASN A 683 13.02 -7.86 0.02
CA ASN A 683 13.28 -9.31 0.13
C ASN A 683 12.25 -9.99 1.02
N ILE A 684 11.84 -9.34 2.11
CA ILE A 684 10.78 -9.78 3.00
C ILE A 684 9.43 -9.80 2.26
N TYR A 685 9.12 -8.74 1.51
CA TYR A 685 7.91 -8.67 0.70
C TYR A 685 7.90 -9.70 -0.43
N ASN A 686 9.03 -9.90 -1.12
CA ASN A 686 9.16 -10.90 -2.19
C ASN A 686 9.12 -12.34 -1.69
N ASN A 687 9.36 -12.56 -0.39
CA ASN A 687 9.37 -13.88 0.21
C ASN A 687 8.44 -13.90 1.43
N PRO A 688 7.10 -13.79 1.20
CA PRO A 688 6.11 -13.62 2.27
C PRO A 688 5.94 -14.88 3.14
N GLN A 689 6.78 -15.88 2.95
CA GLN A 689 6.88 -17.03 3.83
C GLN A 689 7.38 -16.55 5.20
N PRO A 690 6.59 -16.74 6.29
CA PRO A 690 6.96 -16.30 7.63
C PRO A 690 8.35 -16.79 8.06
N ARG A 691 8.72 -18.00 7.64
CA ARG A 691 10.01 -18.63 7.94
C ARG A 691 11.19 -17.93 7.26
N ALA A 692 11.08 -17.61 5.97
CA ALA A 692 12.15 -16.91 5.25
C ALA A 692 12.35 -15.51 5.83
N THR A 693 11.24 -14.82 6.14
CA THR A 693 11.26 -13.52 6.80
C THR A 693 11.93 -13.60 8.17
N ALA A 694 11.56 -14.59 9.01
CA ALA A 694 12.16 -14.78 10.33
C ALA A 694 13.68 -14.96 10.24
N GLN A 695 14.15 -15.76 9.27
CA GLN A 695 15.58 -15.99 9.10
C GLN A 695 16.33 -14.73 8.64
N ILE A 696 15.74 -13.94 7.73
CA ILE A 696 16.31 -12.64 7.31
C ILE A 696 16.44 -11.71 8.53
N LEU A 697 15.37 -11.56 9.32
CA LEU A 697 15.35 -10.71 10.50
C LEU A 697 16.39 -11.16 11.55
N LEU A 698 16.45 -12.46 11.84
CA LEU A 698 17.44 -13.04 12.77
C LEU A 698 18.87 -12.80 12.29
N ASN A 699 19.14 -13.01 11.00
CA ASN A 699 20.47 -12.80 10.42
C ASN A 699 20.89 -11.33 10.48
N ASN A 700 20.00 -10.41 10.11
CA ASN A 700 20.32 -8.99 10.05
C ASN A 700 20.50 -8.41 11.45
N LYS A 701 19.62 -8.79 12.40
CA LYS A 701 19.81 -8.45 13.82
C LYS A 701 21.09 -9.07 14.38
N GLY A 702 21.38 -10.32 14.06
CA GLY A 702 22.63 -10.99 14.42
C GLY A 702 23.87 -10.20 13.97
N LYS A 703 23.92 -9.79 12.70
CA LYS A 703 24.99 -8.94 12.15
C LYS A 703 25.10 -7.60 12.87
N HIS A 704 23.96 -6.95 13.13
CA HIS A 704 23.92 -5.64 13.79
C HIS A 704 24.40 -5.70 15.26
N PHE A 705 24.25 -6.87 15.91
CA PHE A 705 24.80 -7.16 17.22
C PHE A 705 26.19 -7.83 17.18
N ASP A 706 26.84 -7.88 16.02
CA ASP A 706 28.17 -8.46 15.82
C ASP A 706 28.26 -9.96 16.22
N ILE A 707 27.15 -10.68 16.07
CA ILE A 707 27.02 -12.11 16.39
C ILE A 707 27.32 -12.94 15.14
N GLY A 708 28.55 -13.47 15.07
CA GLY A 708 29.01 -14.35 13.99
C GLY A 708 29.44 -15.75 14.43
N SER A 709 29.49 -16.00 15.75
CA SER A 709 29.96 -17.26 16.34
C SER A 709 29.31 -17.53 17.70
N PRO A 710 29.35 -18.77 18.21
CA PRO A 710 28.90 -19.08 19.56
C PRO A 710 29.54 -18.21 20.66
N LYS A 711 30.84 -17.90 20.49
CA LYS A 711 31.58 -17.05 21.43
C LYS A 711 31.10 -15.60 21.42
N THR A 712 30.82 -15.04 20.23
CA THR A 712 30.27 -13.68 20.12
C THR A 712 28.82 -13.60 20.62
N LEU A 713 28.01 -14.66 20.45
CA LEU A 713 26.68 -14.74 21.08
C LEU A 713 26.77 -14.80 22.61
N LEU A 714 27.69 -15.61 23.16
CA LEU A 714 27.93 -15.67 24.61
C LEU A 714 28.37 -14.29 25.14
N GLN A 715 29.37 -13.69 24.51
CA GLN A 715 29.87 -12.38 24.86
C GLN A 715 28.74 -11.35 24.80
N CYS A 716 27.95 -11.33 23.72
CA CYS A 716 26.81 -10.45 23.55
C CYS A 716 25.73 -10.67 24.64
N ALA A 717 25.44 -11.92 25.02
CA ALA A 717 24.49 -12.21 26.10
C ALA A 717 24.99 -11.76 27.48
N MET A 718 26.31 -11.73 27.70
CA MET A 718 26.93 -11.32 28.96
C MET A 718 27.19 -9.81 29.05
N ASP A 719 27.68 -9.20 27.98
CA ASP A 719 27.95 -7.75 27.87
C ASP A 719 26.68 -6.92 27.91
N LYS A 720 25.56 -7.52 27.50
CA LYS A 720 24.23 -6.91 27.56
C LYS A 720 23.53 -7.09 28.90
N LYS A 721 24.25 -7.48 29.95
CA LYS A 721 23.76 -7.26 31.30
C LYS A 721 23.50 -5.75 31.42
N VAL A 722 22.26 -5.34 31.63
CA VAL A 722 22.02 -4.00 32.20
C VAL A 722 22.76 -4.05 33.54
N ASP A 723 23.92 -3.40 33.62
CA ASP A 723 24.51 -3.14 34.92
C ASP A 723 23.52 -2.22 35.61
N LEU A 724 22.65 -2.81 36.43
CA LEU A 724 21.80 -2.11 37.39
C LEU A 724 22.66 -1.33 38.41
N GLU A 725 23.98 -1.55 38.41
CA GLU A 725 25.00 -0.75 39.08
C GLU A 725 25.36 0.54 38.33
N ASP A 726 24.89 0.75 37.09
CA ASP A 726 24.92 2.07 36.47
C ASP A 726 23.98 2.99 37.27
N PHE A 727 24.61 3.83 38.09
CA PHE A 727 23.99 4.77 39.03
C PHE A 727 22.81 5.55 38.44
N LYS A 728 22.80 5.82 37.13
CA LYS A 728 21.68 6.49 36.45
C LYS A 728 20.42 5.61 36.34
N ASN A 729 20.55 4.32 36.05
CA ASN A 729 19.41 3.40 35.92
C ASN A 729 18.81 3.05 37.27
N THR A 730 19.66 2.91 38.31
CA THR A 730 19.21 2.69 39.69
C THR A 730 18.28 3.81 40.16
N LYS A 731 18.63 5.08 39.89
CA LYS A 731 17.78 6.23 40.22
C LYS A 731 16.43 6.23 39.53
N ILE A 732 16.39 5.84 38.26
CA ILE A 732 15.15 5.76 37.48
C ILE A 732 14.26 4.67 38.08
N GLN A 733 14.82 3.50 38.38
CA GLN A 733 14.10 2.42 39.01
C GLN A 733 13.57 2.81 40.40
N GLU A 734 14.39 3.43 41.25
CA GLU A 734 13.98 3.95 42.56
C GLU A 734 12.84 4.97 42.44
N ALA A 735 12.90 5.88 41.45
CA ALA A 735 11.84 6.85 41.19
C ALA A 735 10.52 6.16 40.82
N PHE A 736 10.56 5.15 39.95
CA PHE A 736 9.39 4.34 39.60
C PHE A 736 8.85 3.55 40.80
N GLU A 737 9.71 2.92 41.58
CA GLU A 737 9.30 2.19 42.79
C GLU A 737 8.62 3.10 43.81
N LEU A 738 9.15 4.30 44.05
CA LEU A 738 8.54 5.29 44.93
C LEU A 738 7.19 5.78 44.39
N LEU A 739 7.11 6.05 43.10
CA LEU A 739 5.87 6.44 42.42
C LEU A 739 4.80 5.36 42.58
N PHE A 740 5.12 4.10 42.31
CA PHE A 740 4.13 3.02 42.36
C PHE A 740 3.73 2.65 43.79
N LYS A 741 4.65 2.75 44.75
CA LYS A 741 4.29 2.68 46.19
C LYS A 741 3.29 3.77 46.56
N SER A 742 3.52 5.00 46.11
CA SER A 742 2.57 6.12 46.32
C SER A 742 1.23 5.88 45.62
N LEU A 743 1.26 5.42 44.37
CA LEU A 743 0.06 5.12 43.57
C LEU A 743 -0.79 4.04 44.24
N VAL A 744 -0.20 2.88 44.57
CA VAL A 744 -0.90 1.77 45.23
C VAL A 744 -1.44 2.20 46.60
N HIS A 745 -0.69 3.03 47.34
CA HIS A 745 -1.17 3.58 48.60
C HIS A 745 -2.41 4.48 48.42
N ARG A 746 -2.38 5.41 47.46
CA ARG A 746 -3.51 6.31 47.13
C ARG A 746 -4.72 5.53 46.61
N VAL A 747 -4.48 4.50 45.79
CA VAL A 747 -5.52 3.58 45.32
C VAL A 747 -6.16 2.84 46.50
N GLY A 748 -5.36 2.32 47.44
CA GLY A 748 -5.87 1.69 48.66
C GLY A 748 -6.65 2.63 49.59
N GLN A 749 -6.30 3.92 49.62
CA GLN A 749 -7.07 4.95 50.35
C GLN A 749 -8.42 5.24 49.70
N SER A 750 -8.45 5.31 48.36
CA SER A 750 -9.67 5.55 47.58
C SER A 750 -10.59 4.32 47.58
N ASP A 751 -9.99 3.13 47.50
CA ASP A 751 -10.68 1.84 47.48
C ASP A 751 -9.88 0.79 48.27
N ASN A 752 -10.34 0.51 49.48
CA ASN A 752 -9.66 -0.40 50.39
C ASN A 752 -9.59 -1.86 49.91
N ARG A 753 -10.32 -2.23 48.84
CA ARG A 753 -10.21 -3.55 48.20
C ARG A 753 -8.82 -3.76 47.59
N PHE A 754 -8.19 -2.66 47.17
CA PHE A 754 -6.92 -2.67 46.44
C PHE A 754 -5.72 -2.19 47.27
N GLU A 755 -5.88 -2.09 48.60
CA GLU A 755 -4.72 -1.89 49.49
C GLU A 755 -3.80 -3.11 49.40
N GLY A 756 -2.55 -2.89 49.00
CA GLY A 756 -1.60 -3.97 48.76
C GLY A 756 -0.14 -3.56 48.90
N GLU A 757 0.73 -4.57 48.87
CA GLU A 757 2.18 -4.40 48.81
C GLU A 757 2.67 -4.61 47.37
N LEU A 758 3.58 -3.74 46.92
CA LEU A 758 4.18 -3.83 45.60
C LEU A 758 5.36 -4.81 45.62
N VAL A 759 5.27 -5.89 44.86
CA VAL A 759 6.30 -6.94 44.77
C VAL A 759 6.78 -7.05 43.32
N PRO A 760 8.10 -6.89 43.05
CA PRO A 760 8.65 -7.08 41.71
C PRO A 760 8.34 -8.47 41.15
N ALA A 761 7.96 -8.52 39.88
CA ALA A 761 7.72 -9.74 39.12
C ALA A 761 8.51 -9.73 37.80
N GLY A 762 8.43 -10.83 37.05
CA GLY A 762 8.91 -10.93 35.67
C GLY A 762 10.34 -10.41 35.45
N SER A 763 10.53 -9.58 34.44
CA SER A 763 11.87 -9.14 34.01
C SER A 763 12.59 -8.29 35.05
N VAL A 764 11.85 -7.52 35.86
CA VAL A 764 12.38 -6.67 36.93
C VAL A 764 12.93 -7.52 38.06
N ALA A 765 12.13 -8.49 38.52
CA ALA A 765 12.53 -9.42 39.57
C ALA A 765 13.77 -10.22 39.16
N GLU A 766 13.80 -10.65 37.90
CA GLU A 766 14.83 -11.54 37.39
C GLU A 766 16.20 -10.88 37.13
N ASN A 767 16.29 -9.54 37.09
CA ASN A 767 17.49 -8.79 36.64
C ASN A 767 17.99 -9.24 35.26
N ILE A 768 17.07 -9.65 34.38
CA ILE A 768 17.39 -10.36 33.13
C ILE A 768 17.23 -9.48 31.88
N ARG A 769 16.82 -8.22 32.00
CA ARG A 769 16.58 -7.42 30.80
C ARG A 769 17.87 -6.89 30.19
N LEU A 770 17.99 -7.09 28.88
CA LEU A 770 19.25 -6.98 28.13
C LEU A 770 19.59 -5.57 27.63
N HIS A 771 18.72 -4.56 27.84
CA HIS A 771 18.86 -3.28 27.15
C HIS A 771 18.35 -2.04 27.91
N PHE A 772 17.17 -2.06 28.55
CA PHE A 772 16.64 -0.90 29.29
C PHE A 772 15.54 -1.26 30.31
N LEU A 773 15.08 -0.26 31.08
CA LEU A 773 13.89 -0.28 31.94
C LEU A 773 12.64 0.07 31.09
N ASP A 774 12.25 -0.76 30.13
CA ASP A 774 11.16 -0.49 29.18
C ASP A 774 9.87 -1.27 29.45
N GLU A 775 9.89 -2.26 30.34
CA GLU A 775 8.74 -2.97 30.92
C GLU A 775 9.08 -3.24 32.38
N LEU A 776 8.18 -2.85 33.27
CA LEU A 776 8.30 -3.11 34.69
C LEU A 776 7.10 -3.93 35.17
N ASP A 777 7.33 -5.14 35.65
CA ASP A 777 6.27 -6.03 36.10
C ASP A 777 6.20 -6.02 37.64
N TYR A 778 5.03 -5.72 38.20
CA TYR A 778 4.79 -5.78 39.64
C TYR A 778 3.48 -6.48 39.97
N ASN A 779 3.52 -7.34 40.98
CA ASN A 779 2.33 -7.81 41.65
C ASN A 779 1.94 -6.79 42.73
N VAL A 780 0.66 -6.46 42.81
CA VAL A 780 0.05 -5.74 43.94
C VAL A 780 -0.59 -6.80 44.83
N VAL A 781 0.15 -7.24 45.85
CA VAL A 781 -0.29 -8.29 46.78
C VAL A 781 -1.31 -7.69 47.74
N LEU A 782 -2.57 -8.06 47.56
CA LEU A 782 -3.70 -7.48 48.27
C LEU A 782 -3.67 -7.89 49.75
N LYS A 783 -3.82 -6.92 50.66
CA LYS A 783 -3.89 -7.14 52.12
C LYS A 783 -5.28 -7.52 52.62
N LYS A 784 -6.32 -7.20 51.85
CA LYS A 784 -7.70 -7.49 52.26
C LYS A 784 -8.07 -8.95 52.00
N PHE A 785 -7.43 -9.62 51.04
CA PHE A 785 -7.81 -10.94 50.58
C PHE A 785 -6.63 -11.90 50.72
N HIS A 786 -6.80 -12.98 51.48
CA HIS A 786 -5.76 -13.98 51.72
C HIS A 786 -6.32 -15.38 51.59
N ALA A 787 -5.66 -16.20 50.76
CA ALA A 787 -6.03 -17.58 50.50
C ALA A 787 -5.06 -18.56 51.18
N MET A 788 -4.92 -18.47 52.50
CA MET A 788 -3.94 -19.20 53.33
C MET A 788 -4.63 -19.76 54.61
N ASP A 789 -3.90 -20.49 55.45
CA ASP A 789 -4.39 -20.93 56.77
C ASP A 789 -4.85 -19.71 57.60
N ASN A 790 -6.11 -19.72 58.05
CA ASN A 790 -6.81 -18.57 58.68
C ASN A 790 -7.10 -17.35 57.77
N GLY A 791 -6.97 -17.52 56.45
CA GLY A 791 -7.37 -16.53 55.45
C GLY A 791 -8.89 -16.36 55.32
N ASN A 792 -9.31 -15.40 54.52
CA ASN A 792 -10.72 -15.09 54.25
C ASN A 792 -11.19 -15.52 52.85
N ILE A 793 -10.32 -16.18 52.08
CA ILE A 793 -10.62 -16.78 50.79
C ILE A 793 -10.27 -18.27 50.86
N ASN A 794 -11.21 -19.15 50.55
CA ASN A 794 -10.95 -20.58 50.41
C ASN A 794 -10.58 -20.93 48.96
N ILE A 795 -9.59 -21.80 48.78
CA ILE A 795 -9.20 -22.32 47.46
C ILE A 795 -9.89 -23.66 47.25
N GLU A 796 -10.80 -23.72 46.28
CA GLU A 796 -11.35 -24.98 45.78
C GLU A 796 -10.70 -25.33 44.45
N THR A 797 -10.22 -26.57 44.31
CA THR A 797 -9.63 -27.07 43.06
C THR A 797 -10.56 -28.11 42.44
N VAL A 798 -11.05 -27.83 41.23
CA VAL A 798 -11.97 -28.72 40.52
C VAL A 798 -11.25 -29.34 39.33
N TRP A 799 -11.31 -30.66 39.19
CA TRP A 799 -10.78 -31.33 38.00
C TRP A 799 -11.69 -31.06 36.81
N ASN A 800 -11.11 -30.50 35.75
CA ASN A 800 -11.80 -30.23 34.50
C ASN A 800 -11.48 -31.36 33.51
N ALA A 801 -12.46 -32.23 33.26
CA ALA A 801 -12.30 -33.39 32.38
C ALA A 801 -12.03 -33.01 30.91
N ASP A 802 -12.52 -31.86 30.46
CA ASP A 802 -12.37 -31.40 29.07
C ASP A 802 -10.96 -30.86 28.80
N THR A 803 -10.36 -30.18 29.77
CA THR A 803 -9.01 -29.62 29.63
C THR A 803 -7.91 -30.52 30.21
N GLY A 804 -8.28 -31.48 31.06
CA GLY A 804 -7.32 -32.31 31.81
C GLY A 804 -6.51 -31.52 32.84
N LEU A 805 -7.03 -30.38 33.31
CA LEU A 805 -6.39 -29.47 34.26
C LEU A 805 -7.27 -29.30 35.51
N LYS A 806 -6.65 -28.83 36.59
CA LYS A 806 -7.32 -28.38 37.81
C LYS A 806 -7.65 -26.89 37.68
N ASP A 807 -8.93 -26.57 37.65
CA ASP A 807 -9.43 -25.20 37.73
C ASP A 807 -9.41 -24.71 39.18
N ILE A 808 -9.03 -23.45 39.36
CA ILE A 808 -8.99 -22.78 40.67
C ILE A 808 -10.26 -21.95 40.83
N ARG A 809 -10.98 -22.17 41.92
CA ARG A 809 -12.09 -21.34 42.37
C ARG A 809 -11.74 -20.71 43.71
N LEU A 810 -11.90 -19.40 43.77
CA LEU A 810 -11.73 -18.63 45.01
C LEU A 810 -13.12 -18.41 45.62
N ILE A 811 -13.34 -18.95 46.81
CA ILE A 811 -14.60 -18.86 47.54
C ILE A 811 -14.40 -17.89 48.71
N PRO A 812 -14.90 -16.65 48.62
CA PRO A 812 -14.81 -15.71 49.74
C PRO A 812 -15.63 -16.17 50.95
N ASP A 813 -15.09 -16.00 52.16
CA ASP A 813 -15.78 -16.24 53.43
C ASP A 813 -17.09 -15.41 53.48
N GLU A 814 -18.12 -15.96 54.12
CA GLU A 814 -19.39 -15.28 54.40
C GLU A 814 -19.21 -13.96 55.19
N LYS A 815 -18.06 -13.75 55.83
CA LYS A 815 -17.73 -12.48 56.51
C LYS A 815 -17.31 -11.36 55.57
N ILE A 816 -16.95 -11.65 54.32
CA ILE A 816 -16.63 -10.62 53.31
C ILE A 816 -17.93 -9.93 52.86
N ARG A 817 -17.94 -8.59 52.78
CA ARG A 817 -19.13 -7.82 52.37
C ARG A 817 -19.58 -8.23 50.98
N THR A 818 -20.90 -8.28 50.74
CA THR A 818 -21.50 -8.70 49.46
C THR A 818 -20.94 -7.93 48.26
N HIS A 819 -20.78 -6.61 48.40
CA HIS A 819 -20.18 -5.77 47.35
C HIS A 819 -18.72 -6.13 47.03
N ASP A 820 -17.93 -6.51 48.05
CA ASP A 820 -16.53 -6.93 47.85
C ASP A 820 -16.44 -8.31 47.19
N ARG A 821 -17.49 -9.16 47.30
CA ARG A 821 -17.49 -10.49 46.67
C ARG A 821 -17.63 -10.43 45.15
N MET A 822 -18.25 -9.37 44.62
CA MET A 822 -18.48 -9.21 43.17
C MET A 822 -17.17 -9.10 42.37
N ILE A 823 -16.04 -8.73 43.00
CA ILE A 823 -14.74 -8.67 42.32
C ILE A 823 -14.21 -10.07 41.97
N PHE A 824 -14.73 -11.13 42.61
CA PHE A 824 -14.36 -12.51 42.32
C PHE A 824 -15.19 -13.13 41.18
N GLU A 825 -16.15 -12.37 40.64
CA GLU A 825 -16.97 -12.71 39.48
C GLU A 825 -16.38 -12.07 38.20
N GLU A 826 -16.62 -12.67 37.02
CA GLU A 826 -16.08 -12.26 35.70
C GLU A 826 -14.74 -11.48 35.67
N ARG A 827 -14.52 -10.54 34.75
CA ARG A 827 -13.27 -9.74 34.70
C ARG A 827 -13.24 -8.64 35.76
N ASN A 828 -14.10 -8.70 36.77
CA ASN A 828 -14.36 -7.57 37.65
C ASN A 828 -13.13 -7.17 38.46
N LEU A 829 -12.29 -8.10 38.93
CA LEU A 829 -11.07 -7.72 39.66
C LEU A 829 -10.15 -6.79 38.84
N ILE A 830 -9.92 -7.11 37.56
CA ILE A 830 -9.03 -6.33 36.69
C ILE A 830 -9.67 -5.00 36.33
N THR A 831 -10.95 -5.02 35.92
CA THR A 831 -11.68 -3.82 35.51
C THR A 831 -11.90 -2.85 36.68
N GLU A 832 -12.27 -3.34 37.86
CA GLU A 832 -12.41 -2.51 39.06
C GLU A 832 -11.06 -1.97 39.54
N PHE A 833 -9.99 -2.78 39.47
CA PHE A 833 -8.64 -2.30 39.78
C PHE A 833 -8.19 -1.20 38.81
N LYS A 834 -8.47 -1.38 37.51
CA LYS A 834 -8.22 -0.37 36.48
C LYS A 834 -8.95 0.93 36.80
N LEU A 835 -10.25 0.87 37.08
CA LEU A 835 -11.07 2.04 37.42
C LEU A 835 -10.53 2.75 38.68
N ALA A 836 -10.12 2.00 39.70
CA ALA A 836 -9.53 2.57 40.91
C ALA A 836 -8.21 3.32 40.60
N VAL A 837 -7.36 2.76 39.75
CA VAL A 837 -6.12 3.40 39.29
C VAL A 837 -6.41 4.60 38.40
N GLU A 838 -7.35 4.51 37.47
CA GLU A 838 -7.81 5.60 36.60
C GLU A 838 -8.31 6.80 37.42
N ASN A 839 -9.09 6.54 38.48
CA ASN A 839 -9.62 7.58 39.36
C ASN A 839 -8.50 8.36 40.05
N VAL A 840 -7.45 7.68 40.52
CA VAL A 840 -6.29 8.34 41.16
C VAL A 840 -5.45 9.10 40.14
N LEU A 841 -5.20 8.53 38.96
CA LEU A 841 -4.37 9.16 37.93
C LEU A 841 -5.08 10.31 37.21
N SER A 842 -6.42 10.29 37.14
CA SER A 842 -7.22 11.37 36.56
C SER A 842 -7.34 12.59 37.47
N ASP A 843 -6.99 12.46 38.76
CA ASP A 843 -6.97 13.59 39.69
C ASP A 843 -5.91 14.63 39.27
N PRO A 844 -6.31 15.87 38.96
CA PRO A 844 -5.37 16.92 38.59
C PRO A 844 -4.26 17.17 39.62
N ALA A 845 -4.53 16.88 40.89
CA ALA A 845 -3.64 17.08 42.03
C ALA A 845 -2.71 15.88 42.30
N TYR A 846 -2.80 14.79 41.54
CA TYR A 846 -1.85 13.68 41.66
C TYR A 846 -0.52 14.04 40.96
N GLU A 847 0.54 14.16 41.76
CA GLU A 847 1.89 14.47 41.29
C GLU A 847 2.77 13.22 41.28
N PHE A 848 3.63 13.09 40.26
CA PHE A 848 4.53 11.95 40.11
C PHE A 848 5.85 12.09 40.90
N GLY A 849 6.02 13.16 41.68
CA GLY A 849 7.21 13.38 42.51
C GLY A 849 8.49 13.73 41.73
N THR A 850 8.46 13.72 40.40
CA THR A 850 9.57 14.13 39.52
C THR A 850 9.03 14.80 38.25
N GLN A 851 9.79 15.77 37.73
CA GLN A 851 9.47 16.49 36.49
C GLN A 851 9.85 15.70 35.23
N ASN A 852 10.73 14.70 35.36
CA ASN A 852 11.24 13.92 34.23
C ASN A 852 10.25 12.86 33.74
N LEU A 853 9.21 12.57 34.52
CA LEU A 853 8.26 11.50 34.25
C LEU A 853 6.90 12.05 33.80
N SER A 854 6.40 11.53 32.68
CA SER A 854 5.08 11.89 32.14
C SER A 854 4.32 10.65 31.68
N LEU A 855 3.01 10.67 31.80
CA LEU A 855 2.14 9.59 31.31
C LEU A 855 1.69 9.90 29.88
N VAL A 856 1.70 8.92 28.98
CA VAL A 856 1.38 9.12 27.56
C VAL A 856 0.25 8.20 27.10
N TYR A 857 -0.72 8.77 26.37
CA TYR A 857 -1.91 8.09 25.85
C TYR A 857 -1.59 6.75 25.19
N PRO A 858 -2.16 5.58 25.53
CA PRO A 858 -3.43 5.41 26.20
C PRO A 858 -3.37 5.63 27.72
N GLY A 859 -2.17 5.86 28.26
CA GLY A 859 -1.93 6.07 29.69
C GLY A 859 -2.08 4.79 30.50
N ILE A 860 -3.21 4.10 30.35
CA ILE A 860 -3.54 2.81 30.97
C ILE A 860 -4.26 1.89 29.98
N SER A 861 -3.97 0.59 30.01
CA SER A 861 -4.70 -0.44 29.26
C SER A 861 -4.90 -1.70 30.11
N GLU A 862 -5.90 -2.52 29.78
CA GLU A 862 -6.05 -3.85 30.40
C GLU A 862 -5.08 -4.84 29.73
N THR A 863 -4.35 -5.60 30.54
CA THR A 863 -3.56 -6.74 30.08
C THR A 863 -4.32 -8.05 30.30
N ARG A 864 -3.65 -9.19 30.07
CA ARG A 864 -4.25 -10.50 30.30
C ARG A 864 -4.56 -10.77 31.79
N VAL A 865 -3.76 -10.18 32.68
CA VAL A 865 -3.74 -10.49 34.12
C VAL A 865 -3.86 -9.27 35.02
N GLY A 866 -3.73 -8.06 34.48
CA GLY A 866 -3.76 -6.82 35.24
C GLY A 866 -3.93 -5.61 34.33
N ILE A 867 -3.23 -4.53 34.64
CA ILE A 867 -3.22 -3.28 33.86
C ILE A 867 -1.80 -2.92 33.43
N ALA A 868 -1.65 -2.24 32.30
CA ALA A 868 -0.39 -1.67 31.85
C ALA A 868 -0.48 -0.14 31.87
N LEU A 869 0.54 0.53 32.40
CA LEU A 869 0.71 1.98 32.39
C LEU A 869 1.83 2.38 31.43
N TYR A 870 1.68 3.47 30.68
CA TYR A 870 2.66 3.89 29.66
C TYR A 870 3.25 5.26 29.96
N PHE A 871 4.57 5.31 30.10
CA PHE A 871 5.29 6.50 30.53
C PHE A 871 6.35 6.94 29.52
N VAL A 872 6.75 8.20 29.67
CA VAL A 872 7.97 8.78 29.10
C VAL A 872 8.83 9.24 30.28
N TRP A 873 10.08 8.81 30.31
CA TRP A 873 11.14 9.46 31.08
C TRP A 873 11.96 10.33 30.15
N SER A 874 12.18 11.59 30.51
CA SER A 874 12.90 12.57 29.70
C SER A 874 13.86 13.37 30.59
N GLU A 875 15.14 13.40 30.21
CA GLU A 875 16.19 14.23 30.84
C GLU A 875 16.75 15.22 29.81
N ASN A 876 16.61 16.52 30.07
CA ASN A 876 17.26 17.56 29.27
C ASN A 876 18.76 17.69 29.65
N ASP A 877 19.55 16.67 29.29
CA ASP A 877 21.00 16.66 29.40
C ASP A 877 21.68 16.77 28.01
N GLU A 878 23.03 16.77 27.97
CA GLU A 878 23.79 16.88 26.70
C GLU A 878 23.41 15.82 25.65
N THR A 879 22.82 14.70 26.08
CA THR A 879 22.41 13.59 25.21
C THR A 879 20.90 13.55 24.94
N SER A 880 20.10 14.40 25.59
CA SER A 880 18.63 14.42 25.51
C SER A 880 18.03 13.03 25.72
N ARG A 881 18.37 12.38 26.83
CA ARG A 881 18.00 10.98 27.09
C ARG A 881 16.48 10.79 27.23
N ILE A 882 15.91 9.85 26.47
CA ILE A 882 14.48 9.48 26.51
C ILE A 882 14.32 7.99 26.73
N LEU A 883 13.34 7.60 27.57
CA LEU A 883 12.88 6.23 27.77
C LEU A 883 11.37 6.13 27.71
N LEU A 884 10.87 5.00 27.23
CA LEU A 884 9.43 4.73 27.07
C LEU A 884 9.02 3.45 27.84
N PRO A 885 9.03 3.47 29.18
CA PRO A 885 8.62 2.33 29.98
C PRO A 885 7.11 2.06 29.91
N SER A 886 6.75 0.78 29.77
CA SER A 886 5.45 0.26 30.18
C SER A 886 5.55 -0.38 31.57
N VAL A 887 4.50 -0.29 32.39
CA VAL A 887 4.48 -0.88 33.72
C VAL A 887 3.23 -1.72 33.91
N ASP A 888 3.41 -3.01 34.15
CA ASP A 888 2.35 -3.95 34.41
C ASP A 888 2.10 -4.07 35.91
N LEU A 889 0.91 -3.68 36.35
CA LEU A 889 0.44 -3.85 37.73
C LEU A 889 -0.62 -4.96 37.78
N VAL A 890 -0.32 -6.02 38.53
CA VAL A 890 -1.14 -7.23 38.59
C VAL A 890 -1.73 -7.38 40.00
N PRO A 891 -3.06 -7.21 40.20
CA PRO A 891 -3.68 -7.46 41.48
C PRO A 891 -3.59 -8.95 41.82
N ALA A 892 -3.00 -9.26 42.96
CA ALA A 892 -2.57 -10.61 43.32
C ALA A 892 -3.04 -10.99 44.73
N ILE A 893 -3.55 -12.22 44.87
CA ILE A 893 -4.02 -12.76 46.15
C ILE A 893 -2.99 -13.76 46.67
N PRO A 894 -2.40 -13.56 47.85
CA PRO A 894 -1.41 -14.49 48.40
C PRO A 894 -2.03 -15.86 48.70
N ALA A 895 -1.31 -16.92 48.34
CA ALA A 895 -1.72 -18.31 48.44
C ALA A 895 -0.52 -19.25 48.74
N PRO A 896 -0.74 -20.41 49.37
CA PRO A 896 0.31 -21.41 49.53
C PRO A 896 0.68 -22.02 48.18
N LEU A 897 1.89 -22.56 48.10
CA LEU A 897 2.31 -23.34 46.94
C LEU A 897 1.48 -24.64 46.85
N PRO A 898 0.91 -24.98 45.66
CA PRO A 898 0.12 -26.20 45.51
C PRO A 898 0.93 -27.48 45.76
N GLU A 899 0.26 -28.52 46.26
CA GLU A 899 0.90 -29.78 46.65
C GLU A 899 1.57 -30.54 45.48
N ASP A 900 1.02 -30.40 44.27
CA ASP A 900 1.49 -31.05 43.04
C ASP A 900 2.58 -30.23 42.34
N THR A 901 3.74 -30.12 43.01
CA THR A 901 4.87 -29.33 42.51
C THR A 901 6.08 -30.15 42.08
N GLY A 902 6.67 -29.73 40.96
CA GLY A 902 7.93 -30.27 40.42
C GLY A 902 9.17 -29.97 41.28
N LEU A 903 9.02 -29.49 42.53
CA LEU A 903 10.15 -29.14 43.40
C LEU A 903 11.12 -30.31 43.60
N LYS A 904 10.61 -31.54 43.72
CA LYS A 904 11.43 -32.74 43.98
C LYS A 904 12.44 -33.07 42.88
N THR A 905 12.30 -32.51 41.68
CA THR A 905 13.18 -32.78 40.54
C THR A 905 14.28 -31.73 40.36
N LEU A 906 14.29 -30.66 41.16
CA LEU A 906 15.36 -29.66 41.17
C LEU A 906 16.56 -30.12 42.01
N PRO A 907 17.75 -29.50 41.85
CA PRO A 907 18.88 -29.72 42.76
C PRO A 907 18.50 -29.44 44.23
N HIS A 908 19.09 -30.18 45.18
CA HIS A 908 18.78 -30.08 46.61
C HIS A 908 18.87 -28.64 47.17
N GLU A 909 19.89 -27.89 46.77
CA GLU A 909 20.07 -26.49 47.18
C GLU A 909 18.88 -25.62 46.76
N SER A 910 18.41 -25.76 45.51
CA SER A 910 17.23 -25.06 45.02
C SER A 910 15.94 -25.49 45.72
N GLN A 911 15.83 -26.76 46.14
CA GLN A 911 14.66 -27.25 46.89
C GLN A 911 14.56 -26.58 48.27
N ASP A 912 15.68 -26.49 48.99
CA ASP A 912 15.72 -25.90 50.33
C ASP A 912 15.42 -24.39 50.30
N MET A 913 15.88 -23.68 49.26
CA MET A 913 15.59 -22.25 49.07
C MET A 913 14.11 -21.95 48.81
N LEU A 914 13.40 -22.88 48.18
CA LEU A 914 11.99 -22.73 47.79
C LEU A 914 11.03 -23.29 48.85
N LYS A 915 11.55 -23.99 49.86
CA LYS A 915 10.78 -24.56 50.96
C LYS A 915 10.07 -23.45 51.75
N ASN A 916 8.76 -23.59 51.94
CA ASN A 916 7.88 -22.65 52.67
C ASN A 916 7.68 -21.27 52.01
N LYS A 917 7.98 -21.11 50.72
CA LYS A 917 7.66 -19.87 49.99
C LYS A 917 6.20 -19.88 49.52
N ASN A 918 5.48 -18.81 49.85
CA ASN A 918 4.15 -18.57 49.33
C ASN A 918 4.20 -18.04 47.89
N VAL A 919 3.15 -18.33 47.14
CA VAL A 919 2.91 -17.82 45.78
C VAL A 919 1.72 -16.88 45.80
N CYS A 920 1.30 -16.41 44.63
CA CYS A 920 0.07 -15.64 44.48
C CYS A 920 -0.86 -16.33 43.49
N ILE A 921 -2.16 -16.05 43.62
CA ILE A 921 -3.18 -16.34 42.63
C ILE A 921 -3.60 -15.03 41.98
N VAL A 922 -3.66 -15.03 40.65
CA VAL A 922 -4.02 -13.87 39.83
C VAL A 922 -5.23 -14.20 38.97
N CYS A 923 -6.04 -13.19 38.68
CA CYS A 923 -7.15 -13.32 37.75
C CYS A 923 -6.64 -13.23 36.31
N CYS A 924 -7.13 -14.11 35.44
CA CYS A 924 -6.88 -14.10 34.00
C CYS A 924 -8.22 -13.91 33.27
N GLY A 925 -8.21 -13.20 32.14
CA GLY A 925 -9.43 -12.94 31.35
C GLY A 925 -10.31 -14.18 31.12
N LYS A 926 -11.64 -14.00 31.22
CA LYS A 926 -12.70 -15.04 31.29
C LYS A 926 -12.86 -15.73 32.66
N SER A 927 -12.68 -15.00 33.77
CA SER A 927 -12.96 -15.48 35.14
C SER A 927 -12.10 -16.66 35.59
N GLN A 928 -10.92 -16.84 35.01
CA GLN A 928 -10.03 -17.96 35.34
C GLN A 928 -8.97 -17.52 36.33
N TRP A 929 -8.84 -18.24 37.44
CA TRP A 929 -7.78 -18.00 38.43
C TRP A 929 -6.57 -18.87 38.14
N ARG A 930 -5.36 -18.32 38.29
CA ARG A 930 -4.10 -19.03 38.04
C ARG A 930 -3.05 -18.70 39.08
N TYR A 931 -2.17 -19.65 39.38
CA TYR A 931 -0.98 -19.38 40.17
C TYR A 931 0.00 -18.49 39.40
N SER A 932 0.44 -17.41 40.03
CA SER A 932 1.61 -16.63 39.61
C SER A 932 2.83 -17.17 40.34
N LEU A 933 3.77 -17.74 39.58
CA LEU A 933 4.99 -18.37 40.09
C LEU A 933 6.18 -17.40 40.13
N SER A 934 5.94 -16.12 39.86
CA SER A 934 6.96 -15.07 39.75
C SER A 934 7.91 -15.01 40.96
N SER A 935 7.40 -15.19 42.18
CA SER A 935 8.22 -15.19 43.40
C SER A 935 9.21 -16.36 43.44
N ILE A 936 8.78 -17.55 43.03
CA ILE A 936 9.60 -18.78 43.00
C ILE A 936 10.59 -18.74 41.84
N GLU A 937 10.13 -18.35 40.65
CA GLU A 937 10.98 -18.19 39.46
C GLU A 937 12.09 -17.17 39.73
N ASN A 938 11.80 -16.06 40.40
CA ASN A 938 12.80 -15.07 40.76
C ASN A 938 13.88 -15.64 41.68
N VAL A 939 13.50 -16.34 42.76
CA VAL A 939 14.47 -16.96 43.67
C VAL A 939 15.37 -17.93 42.91
N LEU A 940 14.84 -18.71 41.97
CA LEU A 940 15.65 -19.62 41.16
C LEU A 940 16.60 -18.86 40.21
N LEU A 941 16.10 -17.85 39.48
CA LEU A 941 16.84 -17.14 38.44
C LEU A 941 17.92 -16.19 39.00
N SER A 942 17.69 -15.62 40.19
CA SER A 942 18.65 -14.76 40.90
C SER A 942 19.88 -15.54 41.39
N ASN A 943 19.76 -16.85 41.62
CA ASN A 943 20.83 -17.71 42.13
C ASN A 943 21.53 -18.58 41.06
N LEU A 944 21.30 -18.31 39.78
CA LEU A 944 21.98 -19.03 38.69
C LEU A 944 23.49 -18.75 38.65
N GLU A 945 24.26 -19.79 38.35
CA GLU A 945 25.67 -19.66 38.01
C GLU A 945 25.87 -18.83 36.73
N LEU A 946 27.08 -18.28 36.55
CA LEU A 946 27.42 -17.38 35.44
C LEU A 946 27.05 -17.96 34.07
N HIS A 947 27.47 -19.19 33.75
CA HIS A 947 27.18 -19.82 32.45
C HIS A 947 25.71 -20.25 32.29
N GLN A 948 25.03 -20.64 33.36
CA GLN A 948 23.59 -20.94 33.34
C GLN A 948 22.77 -19.69 33.01
N ARG A 949 23.13 -18.56 33.64
CA ARG A 949 22.55 -17.24 33.37
C ARG A 949 22.77 -16.82 31.92
N ALA A 950 23.98 -17.02 31.40
CA ALA A 950 24.29 -16.71 30.00
C ALA A 950 23.34 -17.40 29.01
N VAL A 951 23.01 -18.67 29.25
CA VAL A 951 22.16 -19.48 28.37
C VAL A 951 20.74 -18.91 28.29
N ILE A 952 20.09 -18.63 29.44
CA ILE A 952 18.74 -18.06 29.43
C ILE A 952 18.73 -16.63 28.85
N LEU A 953 19.77 -15.83 29.10
CA LEU A 953 19.95 -14.51 28.50
C LEU A 953 20.06 -14.61 26.97
N ALA A 954 20.83 -15.56 26.46
CA ALA A 954 20.95 -15.78 25.02
C ALA A 954 19.60 -16.19 24.38
N CYS A 955 18.83 -17.08 25.00
CA CYS A 955 17.49 -17.43 24.50
C CYS A 955 16.56 -16.20 24.44
N LYS A 956 16.52 -15.39 25.50
CA LYS A 956 15.70 -14.17 25.54
C LYS A 956 16.18 -13.11 24.54
N LEU A 957 17.50 -12.94 24.39
CA LEU A 957 18.11 -12.05 23.41
C LEU A 957 17.69 -12.41 21.99
N LEU A 958 17.77 -13.69 21.64
CA LEU A 958 17.38 -14.13 20.31
C LEU A 958 15.89 -13.87 20.08
N CYS A 959 15.04 -14.21 21.05
CA CYS A 959 13.61 -13.92 20.94
C CYS A 959 13.28 -12.43 20.84
N SER A 960 14.11 -11.52 21.37
CA SER A 960 13.89 -10.08 21.22
C SER A 960 14.17 -9.58 19.80
N PHE A 961 14.96 -10.30 18.98
CA PHE A 961 15.22 -9.90 17.59
C PHE A 961 13.95 -9.84 16.73
N LEU A 962 12.93 -10.59 17.13
CA LEU A 962 11.65 -10.69 16.41
C LEU A 962 10.49 -9.99 17.16
N LYS A 963 10.79 -9.26 18.25
CA LYS A 963 9.79 -8.56 19.09
C LYS A 963 10.05 -7.06 19.10
N PRO A 964 9.19 -6.22 18.50
CA PRO A 964 9.31 -4.77 18.56
C PRO A 964 8.72 -4.24 19.86
N ASP A 965 9.27 -3.14 20.32
CA ASP A 965 8.76 -2.43 21.50
C ASP A 965 7.42 -1.76 21.21
N TRP A 966 6.65 -1.49 22.27
CA TRP A 966 5.29 -0.93 22.15
C TRP A 966 5.25 0.47 21.55
N TRP A 967 6.33 1.23 21.71
CA TRP A 967 6.49 2.58 21.19
C TRP A 967 7.08 2.63 19.78
N TYR A 968 7.45 1.48 19.21
CA TYR A 968 8.03 1.44 17.86
C TYR A 968 7.00 1.93 16.81
N PRO A 969 7.38 2.69 15.78
CA PRO A 969 6.39 3.24 14.84
C PRO A 969 5.64 2.13 14.09
N GLU A 970 4.33 2.31 13.87
CA GLU A 970 3.44 1.29 13.28
C GLU A 970 3.89 0.81 11.88
N GLU A 971 4.48 1.70 11.09
CA GLU A 971 5.02 1.38 9.76
C GLU A 971 6.13 0.32 9.78
N PHE A 972 6.79 0.13 10.93
CA PHE A 972 7.78 -0.91 11.15
C PHE A 972 7.22 -2.10 11.93
N LYS A 973 6.28 -1.88 12.87
CA LYS A 973 5.65 -2.96 13.62
C LYS A 973 4.94 -3.99 12.74
N ARG A 974 4.41 -3.59 11.58
CA ARG A 974 3.74 -4.49 10.61
C ARG A 974 4.58 -5.69 10.14
N PHE A 975 5.89 -5.67 10.36
CA PHE A 975 6.82 -6.76 10.02
C PHE A 975 7.08 -7.77 11.15
N TYR A 976 6.52 -7.56 12.35
CA TYR A 976 6.84 -8.35 13.54
C TYR A 976 5.59 -8.81 14.32
N GLN A 977 5.77 -9.73 15.28
CA GLN A 977 4.65 -10.47 15.90
C GLN A 977 3.91 -9.74 17.05
N VAL A 978 4.58 -8.84 17.78
CA VAL A 978 4.11 -8.43 19.14
C VAL A 978 2.80 -7.64 19.12
N TRP A 979 2.46 -7.03 17.99
CA TRP A 979 1.17 -6.38 17.77
C TRP A 979 0.38 -7.28 16.81
N LYS A 980 -0.80 -7.75 17.24
CA LYS A 980 -1.61 -8.78 16.56
C LYS A 980 -2.24 -8.34 15.23
N ASN A 981 -1.56 -7.49 14.47
CA ASN A 981 -1.88 -7.16 13.08
C ASN A 981 -0.87 -7.89 12.22
N ILE A 982 -1.32 -8.84 11.43
CA ILE A 982 -0.39 -9.67 10.69
C ILE A 982 -0.47 -9.45 9.19
N TYR A 983 0.64 -8.96 8.62
CA TYR A 983 0.98 -9.22 7.22
C TYR A 983 1.92 -10.45 7.05
N LEU A 984 2.79 -10.82 8.02
CA LEU A 984 3.85 -11.85 7.82
C LEU A 984 3.93 -13.07 8.78
N LYS A 985 3.02 -13.21 9.75
CA LYS A 985 2.76 -14.36 10.67
C LYS A 985 4.00 -15.06 11.25
N ILE A 986 5.00 -14.31 11.69
CA ILE A 986 6.21 -14.90 12.29
C ILE A 986 5.93 -15.30 13.73
N ASP A 987 6.09 -16.58 14.06
CA ASP A 987 5.96 -17.06 15.43
C ASP A 987 7.26 -16.91 16.24
N VAL A 988 7.13 -16.54 17.52
CA VAL A 988 8.22 -16.46 18.50
C VAL A 988 7.79 -17.13 19.81
N PRO A 989 8.66 -17.94 20.45
CA PRO A 989 8.34 -18.53 21.74
C PRO A 989 8.03 -17.46 22.80
N VAL A 990 6.95 -17.67 23.54
CA VAL A 990 6.59 -16.82 24.68
C VAL A 990 7.54 -17.06 25.86
N SER A 991 7.82 -16.00 26.64
CA SER A 991 8.79 -16.04 27.76
C SER A 991 8.56 -17.23 28.70
N TYR A 992 7.30 -17.52 29.02
CA TYR A 992 6.90 -18.66 29.83
C TYR A 992 7.40 -20.02 29.30
N VAL A 993 7.30 -20.27 27.99
CA VAL A 993 7.74 -21.54 27.37
C VAL A 993 9.27 -21.66 27.44
N ILE A 994 9.98 -20.55 27.25
CA ILE A 994 11.44 -20.48 27.37
C ILE A 994 11.88 -20.83 28.80
N LYS A 995 11.26 -20.23 29.81
CA LYS A 995 11.56 -20.53 31.22
C LYS A 995 11.28 -22.00 31.56
N ALA A 996 10.13 -22.53 31.17
CA ALA A 996 9.77 -23.91 31.44
C ALA A 996 10.75 -24.91 30.78
N ALA A 997 11.23 -24.63 29.57
CA ALA A 997 12.25 -25.43 28.90
C ALA A 997 13.64 -25.30 29.56
N PHE A 998 14.02 -24.09 29.96
CA PHE A 998 15.27 -23.82 30.67
C PHE A 998 15.33 -24.51 32.04
N ILE A 999 14.26 -24.46 32.83
CA ILE A 999 14.23 -25.13 34.15
C ILE A 999 14.32 -26.66 33.99
N LYS A 1000 13.76 -27.23 32.91
CA LYS A 1000 13.95 -28.65 32.58
C LYS A 1000 15.39 -28.96 32.18
N GLU A 1001 16.07 -28.05 31.49
CA GLU A 1001 17.49 -28.18 31.15
C GLU A 1001 18.38 -28.14 32.41
N LEU A 1002 18.08 -27.24 33.36
CA LEU A 1002 18.72 -27.19 34.67
C LEU A 1002 18.52 -28.49 35.45
N ALA A 1003 17.29 -28.98 35.52
CA ALA A 1003 16.97 -30.23 36.22
C ALA A 1003 17.64 -31.46 35.59
N ALA A 1004 17.89 -31.46 34.28
CA ALA A 1004 18.56 -32.54 33.58
C ALA A 1004 20.10 -32.52 33.73
N ASN A 1005 20.69 -31.36 34.01
CA ASN A 1005 22.16 -31.15 34.05
C ASN A 1005 22.59 -30.54 35.39
N THR A 1006 22.57 -31.36 36.45
CA THR A 1006 22.79 -30.92 37.84
C THR A 1006 24.25 -30.79 38.25
N LYS A 1007 25.21 -31.19 37.42
CA LYS A 1007 26.65 -31.07 37.71
C LYS A 1007 27.17 -29.71 37.24
N SER A 1008 27.82 -28.93 38.12
CA SER A 1008 28.41 -27.62 37.79
C SER A 1008 29.37 -27.69 36.59
N ASP A 1009 30.19 -28.74 36.50
CA ASP A 1009 31.15 -28.97 35.40
C ASP A 1009 30.50 -29.13 34.00
N SER A 1010 29.18 -29.26 33.92
CA SER A 1010 28.46 -29.36 32.64
C SER A 1010 28.23 -28.01 31.96
N TRP A 1011 28.29 -26.89 32.71
CA TRP A 1011 27.98 -25.54 32.22
C TRP A 1011 29.26 -24.73 31.97
N THR A 1012 29.80 -24.82 30.75
CA THR A 1012 31.06 -24.17 30.36
C THR A 1012 30.90 -23.31 29.11
N GLU A 1013 31.89 -22.48 28.78
CA GLU A 1013 31.94 -21.75 27.50
C GLU A 1013 31.82 -22.69 26.29
N ALA A 1014 32.41 -23.89 26.36
CA ALA A 1014 32.37 -24.87 25.26
C ALA A 1014 30.98 -25.53 25.09
N SER A 1015 30.24 -25.75 26.19
CA SER A 1015 28.90 -26.35 26.16
C SER A 1015 27.76 -25.34 25.99
N PHE A 1016 28.04 -24.03 26.15
CA PHE A 1016 27.06 -22.94 26.07
C PHE A 1016 26.06 -23.06 24.91
N ILE A 1017 26.54 -23.16 23.67
CA ILE A 1017 25.66 -23.20 22.50
C ILE A 1017 24.79 -24.47 22.45
N ASN A 1018 25.28 -25.58 23.00
CA ASN A 1018 24.54 -26.83 23.04
C ASN A 1018 23.36 -26.73 24.02
N HIS A 1019 23.53 -26.04 25.16
CA HIS A 1019 22.44 -25.79 26.09
C HIS A 1019 21.39 -24.83 25.49
N VAL A 1020 21.82 -23.77 24.79
CA VAL A 1020 20.89 -22.86 24.07
C VAL A 1020 20.08 -23.64 23.02
N ILE A 1021 20.74 -24.47 22.22
CA ILE A 1021 20.08 -25.33 21.22
C ILE A 1021 19.11 -26.30 21.91
N SER A 1022 19.55 -27.00 22.97
CA SER A 1022 18.73 -27.97 23.69
C SER A 1022 17.44 -27.38 24.23
N ILE A 1023 17.47 -26.14 24.71
CA ILE A 1023 16.27 -25.43 25.18
C ILE A 1023 15.24 -25.27 24.07
N PHE A 1024 15.66 -24.84 22.87
CA PHE A 1024 14.74 -24.72 21.73
C PHE A 1024 14.31 -26.08 21.18
N GLU A 1025 15.17 -27.10 21.21
CA GLU A 1025 14.83 -28.49 20.82
C GLU A 1025 13.72 -29.08 21.72
N ARG A 1026 13.74 -28.77 23.03
CA ARG A 1026 12.70 -29.19 23.98
C ARG A 1026 11.31 -28.63 23.66
N MET A 1027 11.23 -27.63 22.77
CA MET A 1027 10.00 -26.98 22.34
C MET A 1027 9.45 -27.53 21.02
N ILE A 1028 10.16 -28.45 20.36
CA ILE A 1028 9.75 -29.05 19.08
C ILE A 1028 9.72 -30.57 19.16
N ASP A 1029 9.08 -31.21 18.17
CA ASP A 1029 9.11 -32.66 17.98
C ASP A 1029 10.19 -33.09 16.95
N GLU A 1030 10.32 -34.39 16.73
CA GLU A 1030 11.29 -34.98 15.77
C GLU A 1030 11.05 -34.53 14.32
N SER A 1031 9.83 -34.08 14.00
CA SER A 1031 9.48 -33.53 12.69
C SER A 1031 9.69 -32.02 12.59
N HIS A 1032 10.31 -31.41 13.62
CA HIS A 1032 10.54 -29.97 13.75
C HIS A 1032 9.26 -29.12 13.83
N LYS A 1033 8.15 -29.72 14.25
CA LYS A 1033 6.91 -28.99 14.53
C LYS A 1033 6.87 -28.55 15.99
N PRO A 1034 6.17 -27.44 16.31
CA PRO A 1034 5.98 -27.00 17.68
C PRO A 1034 5.40 -28.12 18.55
N LYS A 1035 6.03 -28.38 19.69
CA LYS A 1035 5.63 -29.37 20.68
C LYS A 1035 5.09 -28.66 21.92
N GLN A 1036 4.14 -29.30 22.59
CA GLN A 1036 3.60 -28.82 23.85
C GLN A 1036 4.65 -28.89 24.98
N VAL A 1037 4.83 -27.76 25.66
CA VAL A 1037 5.70 -27.62 26.83
C VAL A 1037 4.83 -27.44 28.07
N LYS A 1038 4.86 -28.45 28.95
CA LYS A 1038 4.21 -28.41 30.27
C LYS A 1038 4.88 -27.41 31.21
N SER A 1039 4.07 -26.78 32.07
CA SER A 1039 4.57 -26.09 33.27
C SER A 1039 5.50 -26.99 34.07
N PHE A 1040 6.58 -26.42 34.61
CA PHE A 1040 7.50 -27.17 35.46
C PHE A 1040 6.95 -27.31 36.87
N PHE A 1041 6.50 -26.20 37.47
CA PHE A 1041 6.07 -26.19 38.87
C PHE A 1041 4.62 -26.60 39.07
N VAL A 1042 3.70 -26.28 38.16
CA VAL A 1042 2.26 -26.57 38.34
C VAL A 1042 1.65 -27.27 37.12
N PRO A 1043 2.17 -28.45 36.72
CA PRO A 1043 1.78 -29.12 35.47
C PRO A 1043 0.30 -29.48 35.40
N SER A 1044 -0.38 -29.64 36.54
CA SER A 1044 -1.80 -29.95 36.62
C SER A 1044 -2.71 -28.73 36.62
N TYR A 1045 -2.18 -27.51 36.75
CA TYR A 1045 -2.99 -26.28 36.87
C TYR A 1045 -2.86 -25.36 35.66
N GLU A 1046 -1.83 -25.54 34.82
CA GLU A 1046 -1.59 -24.66 33.68
C GLU A 1046 -1.56 -25.42 32.35
N SER A 1047 -2.33 -24.90 31.39
CA SER A 1047 -2.40 -25.42 30.03
C SER A 1047 -1.02 -25.44 29.37
N GLN A 1048 -0.69 -26.55 28.72
CA GLN A 1048 0.54 -26.66 27.94
C GLN A 1048 0.52 -25.65 26.80
N ARG A 1049 1.67 -25.03 26.54
CA ARG A 1049 1.83 -24.08 25.41
C ARG A 1049 2.79 -24.66 24.39
N PHE A 1050 2.56 -24.34 23.13
CA PHE A 1050 3.41 -24.82 22.03
C PHE A 1050 4.67 -23.98 21.90
N GLY A 1051 5.74 -24.63 21.46
CA GLY A 1051 7.01 -24.02 21.07
C GLY A 1051 7.02 -23.26 19.76
N ASP A 1052 5.96 -22.50 19.48
CA ASP A 1052 5.79 -21.84 18.19
C ASP A 1052 6.98 -20.93 17.88
N GLY A 1053 7.55 -21.05 16.69
CA GLY A 1053 8.73 -20.28 16.27
C GLY A 1053 10.10 -20.81 16.73
N ALA A 1054 10.16 -21.78 17.64
CA ALA A 1054 11.43 -22.31 18.17
C ALA A 1054 12.37 -22.84 17.08
N TYR A 1055 11.80 -23.41 16.02
CA TYR A 1055 12.56 -23.92 14.89
C TYR A 1055 13.36 -22.84 14.14
N ASN A 1056 12.81 -21.61 14.01
CA ASN A 1056 13.51 -20.50 13.34
C ASN A 1056 14.84 -20.19 14.05
N PHE A 1057 14.84 -20.26 15.39
CA PHE A 1057 16.04 -20.07 16.20
C PHE A 1057 17.02 -21.23 16.09
N LEU A 1058 16.55 -22.47 16.01
CA LEU A 1058 17.41 -23.64 15.82
C LEU A 1058 18.16 -23.59 14.49
N GLU A 1059 17.49 -23.19 13.40
CA GLU A 1059 18.12 -23.02 12.10
C GLU A 1059 19.24 -21.97 12.16
N TYR A 1060 18.94 -20.80 12.75
CA TYR A 1060 19.92 -19.74 13.01
C TYR A 1060 21.12 -20.22 13.86
N LEU A 1061 20.87 -20.86 15.01
CA LEU A 1061 21.90 -21.34 15.94
C LEU A 1061 22.78 -22.43 15.33
N ASN A 1062 22.21 -23.33 14.54
CA ASN A 1062 22.97 -24.38 13.85
C ASN A 1062 23.90 -23.81 12.77
N ASN A 1063 23.48 -22.76 12.07
CA ASN A 1063 24.34 -22.03 11.15
C ASN A 1063 25.47 -21.29 11.89
N LEU A 1064 25.16 -20.73 13.07
CA LEU A 1064 26.12 -20.04 13.94
C LEU A 1064 27.21 -21.01 14.40
N LYS A 1065 26.81 -22.20 14.86
CA LYS A 1065 27.71 -23.27 15.29
C LYS A 1065 28.64 -23.78 14.17
N LYS A 1066 28.20 -23.68 12.91
CA LYS A 1066 28.98 -24.09 11.73
C LYS A 1066 29.81 -22.96 11.10
N ASN A 1067 29.76 -21.73 11.64
CA ASN A 1067 30.38 -20.52 11.07
C ASN A 1067 30.01 -20.31 9.58
N LYS A 1068 28.74 -20.53 9.20
CA LYS A 1068 28.26 -20.39 7.81
C LYS A 1068 27.67 -19.01 7.47
N PHE A 1069 27.81 -18.03 8.36
CA PHE A 1069 27.18 -16.71 8.26
C PHE A 1069 27.97 -15.67 7.47
#